data_AF-A0A067FNM7-F1
#
_entry.id   AF-A0A067FNM7-F1
#
_cell.length_a   1.000
_cell.length_b   1.000
_cell.length_c   1.000
_cell.angle_alpha   90.00
_cell.angle_beta   90.00
_cell.angle_gamma   90.00
#
_symmetry.space_group_name_H-M   'P 1'
#
loop_
_entity.id
_entity.type
_entity.pdbx_description
1 polymer ?
#
loop_
_entity_poly.entity_id
_entity_poly.type
_entity_poly.pdbx_seq_one_letter_code
_entity_poly.pdbx_strand_id
1 'polypeptide(L)'
;MGAVLEWMPSGANIAAVYDRKSENKCPSIVFYERNGLERSSFDINEQIDSTVELLKWNCMSDLLAAVVRFEEYDSVKICFFSNNHWYLKYEIRYLRRDGIRFMWHPTKPLQLICWTLDGQITTYNFIWTTAVMENSTALVIDGSKILVTPLSLSLMPPPMYLFSLKFPTAVTEMAFYSKSSKNCLAAILSDGCLCVVDLPAPDMLEDLEGTEFVVEACISETAFGSVIHLIWLGSHLLLSVSHHGPRHSNYFRGATLNEDGLLGFYAQEIELACSEDHVQGLLTCAGWHAKVSTQIPLEGLVIAIAPNNAKKYSAFLQFHGGKISEYMSRVGLTGGALTHDDASFPSSCPWMNVVSVGTNGPLKPLLFGLDDGGRLHVSGKIVCNNCSSFSFYSKSAGQAMSHLILATKQNLLFIVDISDILHGELALKYENFTHVGNRRKEENISYINIWERGAKVIGVLHGDEAAVILQTNRGNLECMYPRKLVLTSIVNALIQGRFRDALVMVRRHRINFNVIVDHCGWQAFLQSASEFVRQVNNLSYITEFVCAINNENITETLYKKFQFLSLPCREEFKDLPAKDFKASECNKVSSVLLAIRKALEEKVPESPSRELCILTTLARSDPPALEEALERIKIIRETELLGSDEPRRMSYPSAEEALKHLLWLADSEAVYEAALGLYDLNLAAIVALNSQRDPKEFLPYLQELESMPPLLMRYTIDLRLQRFENALKHIVSMGDSYHADCLNLMKKYAQLFPLGLKLITDPAKMEQVLEAWADHLSDVKCFEDAATTYFCCSSLEKAMKAYRASGNWSGVLTVAGLLKLGKDEVAKLAQELCEELQALGKPGEAAKIALDYCGDVTNGISLLIDARDWEEALRVAFMHRREDLITKVKHASLECASSLIGEYKEGLEKVGKYLTRYLAVRQRRLLLVAKLQSEDRSMNDLDDDTVSETSSTFSGMSVYTTGSSTRKSSAASIKSTAASKARESKRQRNRGKIRPGSPGEEMALVDHLKGMSLTVGAKQELKSLVVFLVMLGEVDTARKLQDTGETFQLSQMAAIKLAEDTMSIDIINEHAHNMERYVQIVKLESQNSEAFSWRSKVFLSP
;
A
#
# COMPACT_ATOMS: atom_id res chain seq x y z
N MET A 1 68.03 -16.56 -14.12
CA MET A 1 66.81 -16.76 -13.33
C MET A 1 65.85 -17.56 -14.19
N GLY A 2 65.16 -18.55 -13.63
CA GLY A 2 64.20 -19.38 -14.39
C GLY A 2 63.02 -18.55 -14.88
N ALA A 3 62.29 -19.05 -15.88
CA ALA A 3 61.06 -18.41 -16.35
C ALA A 3 60.03 -18.36 -15.21
N VAL A 4 59.49 -17.17 -14.92
CA VAL A 4 58.41 -16.99 -13.92
C VAL A 4 57.09 -17.32 -14.61
N LEU A 5 56.49 -18.44 -14.20
CA LEU A 5 55.26 -19.00 -14.76
C LEU A 5 54.32 -19.39 -13.62
N GLU A 6 53.03 -19.09 -13.76
CA GLU A 6 52.00 -19.55 -12.84
C GLU A 6 50.72 -19.95 -13.59
N TRP A 7 50.07 -21.00 -13.13
CA TRP A 7 48.82 -21.49 -13.70
C TRP A 7 47.61 -20.97 -12.92
N MET A 8 46.61 -20.41 -13.62
CA MET A 8 45.36 -19.96 -13.00
C MET A 8 44.58 -21.17 -12.46
N PRO A 9 44.24 -21.25 -11.16
CA PRO A 9 43.61 -22.44 -10.56
C PRO A 9 42.30 -22.89 -11.22
N SER A 10 41.51 -21.97 -11.79
CA SER A 10 40.31 -22.27 -12.59
C SER A 10 40.61 -23.10 -13.85
N GLY A 11 41.86 -23.11 -14.29
CA GLY A 11 42.31 -23.83 -15.46
C GLY A 11 42.23 -23.06 -16.78
N ALA A 12 41.86 -21.77 -16.76
CA ALA A 12 41.61 -21.00 -17.97
C ALA A 12 42.92 -20.55 -18.66
N ASN A 13 43.80 -19.87 -17.93
CA ASN A 13 44.97 -19.19 -18.48
C ASN A 13 46.27 -19.55 -17.74
N ILE A 14 47.38 -19.45 -18.44
CA ILE A 14 48.75 -19.55 -17.92
C ILE A 14 49.34 -18.15 -17.91
N ALA A 15 49.79 -17.67 -16.77
CA ALA A 15 50.43 -16.36 -16.63
C ALA A 15 51.95 -16.51 -16.69
N ALA A 16 52.59 -15.79 -17.60
CA ALA A 16 54.04 -15.77 -17.78
C ALA A 16 54.55 -14.33 -17.75
N VAL A 17 55.72 -14.13 -17.16
CA VAL A 17 56.42 -12.84 -17.23
C VAL A 17 57.18 -12.75 -18.54
N TYR A 18 56.90 -11.72 -19.32
CA TYR A 18 57.69 -11.33 -20.50
C TYR A 18 58.55 -10.12 -20.15
N ASP A 19 59.84 -10.37 -19.98
CA ASP A 19 60.84 -9.32 -19.72
C ASP A 19 61.16 -8.59 -21.03
N ARG A 20 60.79 -7.30 -21.09
CA ARG A 20 60.93 -6.44 -22.26
C ARG A 20 62.03 -5.40 -22.12
N LYS A 21 62.99 -5.61 -21.20
CA LYS A 21 64.14 -4.71 -21.02
C LYS A 21 64.93 -4.49 -22.31
N SER A 22 65.08 -5.51 -23.15
CA SER A 22 65.73 -5.40 -24.47
C SER A 22 64.97 -4.48 -25.44
N GLU A 23 63.68 -4.28 -25.25
CA GLU A 23 62.81 -3.40 -26.03
C GLU A 23 62.66 -2.00 -25.40
N ASN A 24 63.41 -1.68 -24.33
CA ASN A 24 63.25 -0.47 -23.53
C ASN A 24 61.81 -0.30 -22.96
N LYS A 25 61.14 -1.41 -22.67
CA LYS A 25 59.79 -1.44 -22.10
C LYS A 25 59.78 -2.13 -20.74
N CYS A 26 58.79 -1.77 -19.93
CA CYS A 26 58.56 -2.42 -18.64
C CYS A 26 58.18 -3.91 -18.82
N PRO A 27 58.43 -4.75 -17.79
CA PRO A 27 58.01 -6.13 -17.82
C PRO A 27 56.48 -6.24 -17.86
N SER A 28 56.00 -7.15 -18.69
CA SER A 28 54.58 -7.42 -18.90
C SER A 28 54.22 -8.83 -18.43
N ILE A 29 52.99 -9.01 -17.97
CA ILE A 29 52.43 -10.35 -17.71
C ILE A 29 51.59 -10.72 -18.92
N VAL A 30 51.95 -11.82 -19.56
CA VAL A 30 51.27 -12.37 -20.74
C VAL A 30 50.50 -13.61 -20.34
N PHE A 31 49.26 -13.72 -20.81
CA PHE A 31 48.37 -14.84 -20.56
C PHE A 31 48.25 -15.71 -21.80
N TYR A 32 48.51 -17.00 -21.62
CA TYR A 32 48.39 -18.02 -22.65
C TYR A 32 47.24 -18.97 -22.33
N GLU A 33 46.58 -19.46 -23.37
CA GLU A 33 45.66 -20.59 -23.26
C GLU A 33 46.43 -21.93 -23.21
N ARG A 34 45.71 -23.01 -22.89
CA ARG A 34 46.31 -24.37 -22.80
C ARG A 34 46.93 -24.87 -24.12
N ASN A 35 46.50 -24.32 -25.24
CA ASN A 35 47.02 -24.61 -26.58
C ASN A 35 48.30 -23.81 -26.91
N GLY A 36 48.77 -22.94 -26.00
CA GLY A 36 49.95 -22.10 -26.19
C GLY A 36 49.71 -20.79 -26.95
N LEU A 37 48.45 -20.46 -27.29
CA LEU A 37 48.13 -19.18 -27.92
C LEU A 37 48.08 -18.06 -26.87
N GLU A 38 48.66 -16.91 -27.20
CA GLU A 38 48.55 -15.69 -26.42
C GLU A 38 47.11 -15.15 -26.50
N ARG A 39 46.54 -14.81 -25.34
CA ARG A 39 45.17 -14.31 -25.20
C ARG A 39 45.10 -12.85 -24.82
N SER A 40 45.92 -12.43 -23.86
CA SER A 40 45.97 -11.06 -23.36
C SER A 40 47.26 -10.78 -22.61
N SER A 41 47.58 -9.51 -22.40
CA SER A 41 48.72 -9.07 -21.60
C SER A 41 48.40 -7.78 -20.88
N PHE A 42 49.11 -7.50 -19.78
CA PHE A 42 49.14 -6.16 -19.18
C PHE A 42 50.53 -5.85 -18.61
N ASP A 43 50.84 -4.57 -18.53
CA ASP A 43 52.11 -4.08 -18.00
C ASP A 43 52.01 -3.92 -16.47
N ILE A 44 53.01 -4.43 -15.75
CA ILE A 44 52.96 -4.44 -14.27
C ILE A 44 53.45 -3.13 -13.65
N ASN A 45 54.01 -2.23 -14.47
CA ASN A 45 54.77 -1.08 -13.98
C ASN A 45 54.95 0.06 -15.01
N GLU A 46 55.24 1.26 -14.50
CA GLU A 46 55.65 2.43 -15.30
C GLU A 46 57.20 2.59 -15.39
N GLN A 47 57.98 1.76 -14.70
CA GLN A 47 59.46 1.84 -14.66
C GLN A 47 60.16 0.67 -15.40
N ILE A 48 61.14 1.01 -16.25
CA ILE A 48 61.83 0.09 -17.19
C ILE A 48 62.75 -0.91 -16.45
N ASP A 49 63.41 -0.48 -15.36
CA ASP A 49 64.45 -1.29 -14.70
C ASP A 49 63.93 -2.36 -13.74
N SER A 50 62.61 -2.44 -13.56
CA SER A 50 61.99 -3.41 -12.65
C SER A 50 62.09 -4.86 -13.15
N THR A 51 62.11 -5.83 -12.21
CA THR A 51 62.08 -7.26 -12.53
C THR A 51 60.97 -7.95 -11.76
N VAL A 52 60.20 -8.84 -12.40
CA VAL A 52 59.19 -9.64 -11.70
C VAL A 52 59.82 -10.97 -11.30
N GLU A 53 59.83 -11.27 -10.01
CA GLU A 53 60.51 -12.46 -9.50
C GLU A 53 59.56 -13.61 -9.16
N LEU A 54 58.37 -13.28 -8.66
CA LEU A 54 57.39 -14.25 -8.20
C LEU A 54 56.01 -13.82 -8.66
N LEU A 55 55.23 -14.78 -9.12
CA LEU A 55 53.85 -14.59 -9.57
C LEU A 55 52.98 -15.68 -8.97
N LYS A 56 51.87 -15.33 -8.32
CA LYS A 56 50.95 -16.30 -7.69
C LYS A 56 49.49 -15.87 -7.77
N TRP A 57 48.64 -16.80 -8.19
CA TRP A 57 47.20 -16.68 -8.13
C TRP A 57 46.68 -17.07 -6.75
N ASN A 58 45.60 -16.42 -6.32
CA ASN A 58 44.84 -16.90 -5.18
C ASN A 58 43.97 -18.12 -5.56
N CYS A 59 43.38 -18.79 -4.57
CA CYS A 59 42.62 -20.02 -4.81
C CYS A 59 41.33 -19.84 -5.63
N MET A 60 40.77 -18.62 -5.69
CA MET A 60 39.56 -18.30 -6.46
C MET A 60 39.86 -17.81 -7.88
N SER A 61 41.14 -17.62 -8.23
CA SER A 61 41.59 -17.12 -9.54
C SER A 61 41.10 -15.71 -9.90
N ASP A 62 40.71 -14.89 -8.93
CA ASP A 62 40.29 -13.50 -9.14
C ASP A 62 41.41 -12.49 -8.82
N LEU A 63 42.38 -12.87 -7.98
CA LEU A 63 43.54 -12.04 -7.62
C LEU A 63 44.86 -12.67 -8.08
N LEU A 64 45.70 -11.85 -8.71
CA LEU A 64 47.05 -12.18 -9.12
C LEU A 64 48.02 -11.28 -8.37
N ALA A 65 48.91 -11.87 -7.58
CA ALA A 65 49.95 -11.13 -6.87
C ALA A 65 51.31 -11.35 -7.53
N ALA A 66 52.15 -10.32 -7.50
CA ALA A 66 53.51 -10.36 -8.02
C ALA A 66 54.50 -9.69 -7.07
N VAL A 67 55.70 -10.26 -6.93
CA VAL A 67 56.86 -9.57 -6.36
C VAL A 67 57.59 -8.86 -7.48
N VAL A 68 57.58 -7.53 -7.43
CA VAL A 68 58.30 -6.65 -8.35
C VAL A 68 59.48 -6.05 -7.63
N ARG A 69 60.66 -6.23 -8.22
CA ARG A 69 61.95 -5.87 -7.69
C ARG A 69 62.46 -4.59 -8.35
N PHE A 70 62.67 -3.55 -7.54
CA PHE A 70 63.28 -2.28 -7.93
C PHE A 70 64.70 -2.15 -7.36
N GLU A 71 65.40 -1.07 -7.71
CA GLU A 71 66.74 -0.79 -7.17
C GLU A 71 66.69 -0.49 -5.66
N GLU A 72 65.76 0.36 -5.23
CA GLU A 72 65.66 0.83 -3.84
C GLU A 72 64.77 -0.06 -2.95
N TYR A 73 63.79 -0.78 -3.54
CA TYR A 73 62.77 -1.52 -2.81
C TYR A 73 62.25 -2.75 -3.56
N ASP A 74 61.56 -3.62 -2.82
CA ASP A 74 60.72 -4.67 -3.38
C ASP A 74 59.25 -4.30 -3.15
N SER A 75 58.37 -4.57 -4.12
CA SER A 75 56.94 -4.38 -3.94
C SER A 75 56.14 -5.63 -4.24
N VAL A 76 55.14 -5.90 -3.39
CA VAL A 76 54.13 -6.92 -3.61
C VAL A 76 52.91 -6.21 -4.18
N LYS A 77 52.63 -6.44 -5.47
CA LYS A 77 51.49 -5.85 -6.19
C LYS A 77 50.37 -6.87 -6.29
N ILE A 78 49.15 -6.46 -5.94
CA ILE A 78 47.95 -7.30 -6.03
C ILE A 78 47.04 -6.74 -7.12
N CYS A 79 46.89 -7.51 -8.20
CA CYS A 79 46.09 -7.16 -9.36
C CYS A 79 44.77 -7.95 -9.38
N PHE A 80 43.70 -7.29 -9.81
CA PHE A 80 42.37 -7.85 -9.97
C PHE A 80 41.91 -7.70 -11.42
N PHE A 81 41.30 -8.75 -11.98
CA PHE A 81 40.79 -8.71 -13.35
C PHE A 81 39.25 -8.64 -13.36
N SER A 82 38.72 -7.59 -13.99
CA SER A 82 37.27 -7.42 -14.19
C SER A 82 36.98 -6.53 -15.40
N ASN A 83 35.84 -6.71 -16.06
CA ASN A 83 35.45 -5.93 -17.26
C ASN A 83 36.56 -5.84 -18.32
N ASN A 84 37.29 -6.95 -18.51
CA ASN A 84 38.42 -7.05 -19.42
C ASN A 84 39.58 -6.06 -19.16
N HIS A 85 39.72 -5.59 -17.91
CA HIS A 85 40.79 -4.69 -17.48
C HIS A 85 41.47 -5.23 -16.22
N TRP A 86 42.78 -4.98 -16.11
CA TRP A 86 43.58 -5.32 -14.94
C TRP A 86 43.75 -4.10 -14.05
N TYR A 87 43.21 -4.20 -12.83
CA TYR A 87 43.30 -3.14 -11.83
C TYR A 87 44.39 -3.48 -10.82
N LEU A 88 45.31 -2.55 -10.56
CA LEU A 88 46.20 -2.66 -9.41
C LEU A 88 45.45 -2.19 -8.16
N LYS A 89 45.06 -3.11 -7.28
CA LYS A 89 44.22 -2.79 -6.10
C LYS A 89 44.99 -2.48 -4.84
N TYR A 90 46.20 -3.01 -4.71
CA TYR A 90 47.01 -2.81 -3.52
C TYR A 90 48.50 -3.02 -3.82
N GLU A 91 49.36 -2.18 -3.25
CA GLU A 91 50.82 -2.31 -3.32
C GLU A 91 51.40 -2.27 -1.90
N ILE A 92 52.25 -3.25 -1.57
CA ILE A 92 52.99 -3.29 -0.31
C ILE A 92 54.47 -3.11 -0.64
N ARG A 93 55.15 -2.16 0.01
CA ARG A 93 56.58 -1.91 -0.20
C ARG A 93 57.41 -2.46 0.96
N TYR A 94 58.56 -3.04 0.61
CA TYR A 94 59.56 -3.59 1.51
C TYR A 94 60.94 -3.04 1.14
N LEU A 95 61.85 -2.93 2.11
CA LEU A 95 63.22 -2.55 1.77
C LEU A 95 63.86 -3.66 0.95
N ARG A 96 64.70 -3.28 -0.01
CA ARG A 96 65.38 -4.23 -0.89
C ARG A 96 66.15 -5.32 -0.14
N ARG A 97 66.72 -4.98 1.02
CA ARG A 97 67.48 -5.91 1.88
C ARG A 97 66.61 -6.97 2.58
N ASP A 98 65.30 -6.77 2.67
CA ASP A 98 64.41 -7.65 3.42
C ASP A 98 64.12 -8.94 2.64
N GLY A 99 64.26 -8.94 1.31
CA GLY A 99 64.14 -10.12 0.44
C GLY A 99 62.80 -10.83 0.57
N ILE A 100 61.73 -10.19 0.09
CA ILE A 100 60.35 -10.62 0.31
C ILE A 100 59.96 -11.87 -0.50
N ARG A 101 59.19 -12.75 0.15
CA ARG A 101 58.47 -13.87 -0.45
C ARG A 101 57.04 -13.88 0.07
N PHE A 102 56.14 -14.48 -0.70
CA PHE A 102 54.75 -14.61 -0.27
C PHE A 102 54.10 -15.88 -0.79
N MET A 103 52.98 -16.24 -0.17
CA MET A 103 52.01 -17.20 -0.69
C MET A 103 50.58 -16.75 -0.36
N TRP A 104 49.63 -17.13 -1.21
CA TRP A 104 48.22 -17.07 -0.85
C TRP A 104 47.86 -18.22 0.09
N HIS A 105 46.94 -17.98 1.01
CA HIS A 105 46.41 -19.05 1.84
C HIS A 105 45.63 -20.05 0.96
N PRO A 106 45.84 -21.37 1.13
CA PRO A 106 45.28 -22.37 0.22
C PRO A 106 43.75 -22.45 0.22
N THR A 107 43.10 -22.12 1.34
CA THR A 107 41.63 -22.19 1.50
C THR A 107 40.95 -20.85 1.74
N LYS A 108 41.71 -19.76 1.93
CA LYS A 108 41.17 -18.44 2.26
C LYS A 108 41.61 -17.45 1.17
N PRO A 109 40.73 -17.10 0.21
CA PRO A 109 41.13 -16.42 -1.02
C PRO A 109 41.69 -15.01 -0.84
N LEU A 110 41.32 -14.34 0.27
CA LEU A 110 41.72 -12.96 0.57
C LEU A 110 42.80 -12.89 1.66
N GLN A 111 43.47 -14.00 1.97
CA GLN A 111 44.54 -14.03 2.96
C GLN A 111 45.89 -14.26 2.28
N LEU A 112 46.81 -13.31 2.48
CA LEU A 112 48.17 -13.33 1.93
C LEU A 112 49.17 -13.46 3.08
N ILE A 113 50.11 -14.38 2.96
CA ILE A 113 51.16 -14.62 3.94
C ILE A 113 52.48 -14.21 3.31
N CYS A 114 53.13 -13.21 3.91
CA CYS A 114 54.39 -12.66 3.48
C CYS A 114 55.48 -12.99 4.51
N TRP A 115 56.70 -13.27 4.04
CA TRP A 115 57.84 -13.44 4.92
C TRP A 115 59.13 -12.89 4.31
N THR A 116 59.98 -12.38 5.19
CA THR A 116 61.25 -11.73 4.87
C THR A 116 62.42 -12.62 5.30
N LEU A 117 63.63 -12.32 4.79
CA LEU A 117 64.86 -13.07 5.08
C LEU A 117 65.28 -13.02 6.55
N ASP A 118 64.83 -12.02 7.30
CA ASP A 118 65.07 -11.86 8.74
C ASP A 118 64.08 -12.67 9.61
N GLY A 119 63.16 -13.43 9.00
CA GLY A 119 62.23 -14.30 9.70
C GLY A 119 60.94 -13.63 10.18
N GLN A 120 60.68 -12.38 9.79
CA GLN A 120 59.39 -11.74 10.05
C GLN A 120 58.32 -12.36 9.13
N ILE A 121 57.21 -12.79 9.73
CA ILE A 121 56.04 -13.31 9.01
C ILE A 121 54.87 -12.36 9.24
N THR A 122 54.31 -11.83 8.17
CA THR A 122 53.16 -10.92 8.21
C THR A 122 52.00 -11.53 7.43
N THR A 123 50.83 -11.58 8.05
CA THR A 123 49.59 -12.07 7.41
C THR A 123 48.68 -10.88 7.13
N TYR A 124 48.35 -10.69 5.85
CA TYR A 124 47.39 -9.68 5.39
C TYR A 124 46.04 -10.36 5.15
N ASN A 125 44.99 -9.83 5.77
CA ASN A 125 43.61 -10.27 5.56
C ASN A 125 42.87 -9.14 4.83
N PHE A 126 42.60 -9.35 3.54
CA PHE A 126 41.91 -8.38 2.71
C PHE A 126 40.39 -8.58 2.78
N ILE A 127 39.67 -7.50 2.55
CA ILE A 127 38.22 -7.48 2.34
C ILE A 127 37.91 -6.63 1.12
N TRP A 128 36.79 -6.91 0.46
CA TRP A 128 36.28 -6.07 -0.60
C TRP A 128 35.42 -4.95 -0.01
N THR A 129 35.83 -3.70 -0.17
CA THR A 129 35.01 -2.52 0.14
C THR A 129 34.33 -2.01 -1.13
N THR A 130 33.09 -1.52 -1.04
CA THR A 130 32.44 -0.88 -2.18
C THR A 130 33.20 0.39 -2.58
N ALA A 131 33.38 0.60 -3.88
CA ALA A 131 33.98 1.82 -4.42
C ALA A 131 32.98 3.00 -4.44
N VAL A 132 31.69 2.75 -4.19
CA VAL A 132 30.64 3.78 -4.24
C VAL A 132 30.45 4.40 -2.86
N MET A 133 30.65 5.71 -2.78
CA MET A 133 30.53 6.47 -1.55
C MET A 133 29.08 6.87 -1.24
N GLU A 134 28.84 7.45 -0.06
CA GLU A 134 27.49 7.82 0.41
C GLU A 134 26.73 8.78 -0.53
N ASN A 135 27.44 9.64 -1.27
CA ASN A 135 26.84 10.54 -2.26
C ASN A 135 26.63 9.87 -3.64
N SER A 136 26.82 8.55 -3.74
CA SER A 136 26.78 7.77 -5.00
C SER A 136 27.89 8.06 -6.01
N THR A 137 28.99 8.67 -5.59
CA THR A 137 30.19 8.75 -6.43
C THR A 137 31.01 7.47 -6.32
N ALA A 138 31.29 6.81 -7.45
CA ALA A 138 32.23 5.71 -7.54
C ALA A 138 33.67 6.23 -7.62
N LEU A 139 34.52 5.76 -6.72
CA LEU A 139 35.95 6.05 -6.62
C LEU A 139 36.72 4.73 -6.74
N VAL A 140 37.13 4.37 -7.95
CA VAL A 140 37.77 3.06 -8.21
C VAL A 140 39.28 3.22 -8.23
N ILE A 141 39.96 2.58 -7.30
CA ILE A 141 41.43 2.52 -7.28
C ILE A 141 41.94 1.65 -8.44
N ASP A 142 42.86 2.22 -9.22
CA ASP A 142 43.66 1.55 -10.24
C ASP A 142 45.13 2.01 -10.16
N GLY A 143 45.88 1.39 -9.25
CA GLY A 143 47.28 1.70 -9.00
C GLY A 143 47.46 3.12 -8.48
N SER A 144 48.18 3.94 -9.24
CA SER A 144 48.39 5.35 -8.93
C SER A 144 47.21 6.24 -9.33
N LYS A 145 46.11 5.69 -9.86
CA LYS A 145 44.93 6.46 -10.26
C LYS A 145 43.71 6.12 -9.41
N ILE A 146 42.89 7.12 -9.16
CA ILE A 146 41.50 6.94 -8.73
C ILE A 146 40.60 7.38 -9.88
N LEU A 147 39.80 6.44 -10.39
CA LEU A 147 38.83 6.66 -11.45
C LEU A 147 37.53 7.15 -10.81
N VAL A 148 37.07 8.35 -11.18
CA VAL A 148 35.93 9.02 -10.53
C VAL A 148 34.72 8.98 -11.46
N THR A 149 33.59 8.50 -10.96
CA THR A 149 32.31 8.49 -11.70
C THR A 149 31.14 8.79 -10.76
N PRO A 150 30.54 9.99 -10.83
CA PRO A 150 29.29 10.29 -10.14
C PRO A 150 28.13 9.51 -10.79
N LEU A 151 27.63 8.47 -10.12
CA LEU A 151 26.62 7.57 -10.69
C LEU A 151 25.23 8.21 -10.81
N SER A 152 25.03 9.37 -10.17
CA SER A 152 23.83 10.20 -10.36
C SER A 152 23.81 10.90 -11.73
N LEU A 153 24.98 11.11 -12.34
CA LEU A 153 25.12 11.76 -13.65
C LEU A 153 25.21 10.71 -14.76
N SER A 154 26.07 9.70 -14.58
CA SER A 154 26.28 8.66 -15.58
C SER A 154 26.57 7.29 -14.97
N LEU A 155 25.88 6.26 -15.48
CA LEU A 155 26.04 4.87 -15.05
C LEU A 155 27.15 4.18 -15.86
N MET A 156 28.38 4.69 -15.77
CA MET A 156 29.54 4.09 -16.44
C MET A 156 30.12 2.94 -15.62
N PRO A 157 30.14 1.69 -16.12
CA PRO A 157 30.88 0.61 -15.46
C PRO A 157 32.41 0.80 -15.63
N PRO A 158 33.22 0.53 -14.60
CA PRO A 158 34.67 0.49 -14.74
C PRO A 158 35.10 -0.50 -15.84
N PRO A 159 36.15 -0.26 -16.65
CA PRO A 159 37.18 0.75 -16.47
C PRO A 159 36.82 2.13 -17.01
N MET A 160 35.62 2.33 -17.56
CA MET A 160 35.20 3.67 -17.98
C MET A 160 34.97 4.55 -16.75
N TYR A 161 35.27 5.84 -16.90
CA TYR A 161 35.14 6.84 -15.85
C TYR A 161 34.88 8.23 -16.42
N LEU A 162 34.40 9.15 -15.58
CA LEU A 162 34.19 10.54 -15.98
C LEU A 162 35.52 11.31 -16.03
N PHE A 163 36.30 11.27 -14.96
CA PHE A 163 37.66 11.84 -14.90
C PHE A 163 38.54 11.02 -13.95
N SER A 164 39.86 11.23 -13.99
CA SER A 164 40.81 10.49 -13.14
C SER A 164 41.73 11.39 -12.34
N LEU A 165 42.01 11.00 -11.11
CA LEU A 165 43.00 11.62 -10.23
C LEU A 165 44.26 10.76 -10.23
N LYS A 166 45.39 11.33 -10.66
CA LYS A 166 46.69 10.66 -10.72
C LYS A 166 47.56 11.08 -9.54
N PHE A 167 47.95 10.10 -8.74
CA PHE A 167 48.78 10.23 -7.56
C PHE A 167 50.24 9.86 -7.87
N PRO A 168 51.21 10.30 -7.03
CA PRO A 168 52.63 9.99 -7.23
C PRO A 168 52.96 8.49 -7.20
N THR A 169 52.28 7.73 -6.34
CA THR A 169 52.47 6.29 -6.16
C THR A 169 51.13 5.58 -5.98
N ALA A 170 51.14 4.24 -5.87
CA ALA A 170 49.90 3.47 -5.80
C ALA A 170 49.09 3.80 -4.54
N VAL A 171 47.79 4.01 -4.70
CA VAL A 171 46.85 4.28 -3.61
C VAL A 171 46.56 2.99 -2.86
N THR A 172 46.67 3.00 -1.54
CA THR A 172 46.42 1.85 -0.67
C THR A 172 45.13 1.98 0.12
N GLU A 173 44.81 3.19 0.58
CA GLU A 173 43.61 3.47 1.38
C GLU A 173 43.04 4.83 0.99
N MET A 174 41.73 4.99 1.09
CA MET A 174 41.08 6.27 0.80
C MET A 174 39.90 6.53 1.74
N ALA A 175 39.66 7.80 2.03
CA ALA A 175 38.51 8.26 2.79
C ALA A 175 37.85 9.42 2.05
N PHE A 176 36.52 9.37 1.95
CA PHE A 176 35.74 10.40 1.29
C PHE A 176 34.78 11.05 2.29
N TYR A 177 34.68 12.37 2.23
CA TYR A 177 33.77 13.18 3.02
C TYR A 177 32.84 13.94 2.10
N SER A 178 31.53 13.79 2.29
CA SER A 178 30.52 14.58 1.59
C SER A 178 29.46 15.07 2.57
N LYS A 179 29.59 16.32 3.03
CA LYS A 179 28.58 17.01 3.85
C LYS A 179 28.57 18.49 3.54
N SER A 180 27.38 19.10 3.59
CA SER A 180 27.19 20.55 3.37
C SER A 180 27.83 21.05 2.08
N SER A 181 27.70 20.27 1.00
CA SER A 181 28.23 20.60 -0.34
C SER A 181 29.75 20.62 -0.48
N LYS A 182 30.51 20.25 0.57
CA LYS A 182 31.94 20.02 0.51
C LYS A 182 32.22 18.54 0.25
N ASN A 183 33.04 18.25 -0.75
CA ASN A 183 33.42 16.90 -1.14
C ASN A 183 34.94 16.77 -1.05
N CYS A 184 35.46 16.13 -0.01
CA CYS A 184 36.91 16.00 0.18
C CYS A 184 37.32 14.54 0.10
N LEU A 185 38.37 14.24 -0.65
CA LEU A 185 38.98 12.93 -0.78
C LEU A 185 40.36 12.96 -0.14
N ALA A 186 40.63 12.02 0.77
CA ALA A 186 41.97 11.76 1.29
C ALA A 186 42.42 10.39 0.82
N ALA A 187 43.67 10.27 0.40
CA ALA A 187 44.26 9.02 -0.05
C ALA A 187 45.62 8.80 0.63
N ILE A 188 45.85 7.61 1.16
CA ILE A 188 47.17 7.15 1.59
C ILE A 188 47.78 6.33 0.46
N LEU A 189 49.06 6.60 0.21
CA LEU A 189 49.81 5.93 -0.82
C LEU A 189 50.73 4.84 -0.25
N SER A 190 51.22 3.97 -1.13
CA SER A 190 52.13 2.86 -0.82
C SER A 190 53.50 3.28 -0.27
N ASP A 191 53.89 4.54 -0.46
CA ASP A 191 55.07 5.16 0.16
C ASP A 191 54.75 5.93 1.46
N GLY A 192 53.51 5.82 1.94
CA GLY A 192 52.94 6.44 3.15
C GLY A 192 52.69 7.93 3.09
N CYS A 193 52.82 8.55 1.91
CA CYS A 193 52.37 9.92 1.74
C CYS A 193 50.84 9.99 1.84
N LEU A 194 50.35 11.09 2.42
CA LEU A 194 48.95 11.47 2.42
C LEU A 194 48.73 12.47 1.29
N CYS A 195 47.68 12.28 0.51
CA CYS A 195 47.20 13.23 -0.50
C CYS A 195 45.77 13.64 -0.17
N VAL A 196 45.43 14.91 -0.40
CA VAL A 196 44.07 15.44 -0.19
C VAL A 196 43.63 16.18 -1.44
N VAL A 197 42.40 15.94 -1.85
CA VAL A 197 41.75 16.57 -3.00
C VAL A 197 40.41 17.14 -2.54
N ASP A 198 40.17 18.41 -2.85
CA ASP A 198 38.83 19.01 -2.71
C ASP A 198 38.14 18.94 -4.07
N LEU A 199 37.03 18.21 -4.12
CA LEU A 199 36.21 18.01 -5.30
C LEU A 199 35.09 19.06 -5.33
N PRO A 200 34.74 19.58 -6.51
CA PRO A 200 33.64 20.53 -6.63
C PRO A 200 32.29 19.87 -6.32
N ALA A 201 31.24 20.68 -6.28
CA ALA A 201 29.88 20.18 -6.12
C ALA A 201 29.51 19.24 -7.27
N PRO A 202 28.61 18.25 -7.05
CA PRO A 202 28.26 17.25 -8.06
C PRO A 202 27.85 17.83 -9.42
N ASP A 203 27.11 18.94 -9.40
CA ASP A 203 26.58 19.59 -10.60
C ASP A 203 27.68 20.18 -11.51
N MET A 204 28.87 20.44 -10.97
CA MET A 204 30.02 20.96 -11.71
C MET A 204 30.98 19.85 -12.16
N LEU A 205 30.73 18.58 -11.79
CA LEU A 205 31.61 17.48 -12.15
C LEU A 205 31.49 17.09 -13.63
N GLU A 206 30.37 17.39 -14.29
CA GLU A 206 30.17 17.14 -15.73
C GLU A 206 31.24 17.85 -16.58
N ASP A 207 31.61 19.07 -16.19
CA ASP A 207 32.61 19.88 -16.90
C ASP A 207 34.03 19.27 -16.87
N LEU A 208 34.27 18.28 -16.02
CA LEU A 208 35.58 17.61 -15.87
C LEU A 208 35.72 16.37 -16.77
N GLU A 209 34.72 16.03 -17.59
CA GLU A 209 34.74 14.81 -18.40
C GLU A 209 36.02 14.65 -19.25
N GLY A 210 36.64 13.47 -19.18
CA GLY A 210 37.83 13.09 -19.95
C GLY A 210 39.15 13.66 -19.45
N THR A 211 39.17 14.41 -18.34
CA THR A 211 40.39 15.05 -17.82
C THR A 211 41.14 14.18 -16.81
N GLU A 212 42.47 14.35 -16.76
CA GLU A 212 43.34 13.74 -15.74
C GLU A 212 44.00 14.84 -14.91
N PHE A 213 43.83 14.79 -13.58
CA PHE A 213 44.43 15.75 -12.64
C PHE A 213 45.53 15.10 -11.84
N VAL A 214 46.67 15.76 -11.75
CA VAL A 214 47.80 15.31 -10.93
C VAL A 214 47.62 15.84 -9.51
N VAL A 215 47.72 14.95 -8.52
CA VAL A 215 47.55 15.27 -7.10
C VAL A 215 48.92 15.32 -6.42
N GLU A 216 49.17 16.38 -5.66
CA GLU A 216 50.39 16.53 -4.89
C GLU A 216 50.27 15.88 -3.50
N ALA A 217 51.41 15.42 -2.98
CA ALA A 217 51.48 14.90 -1.61
C ALA A 217 51.40 16.06 -0.60
N CYS A 218 50.66 15.84 0.49
CA CYS A 218 50.58 16.79 1.59
C CYS A 218 51.96 16.98 2.24
N ILE A 219 52.26 18.22 2.61
CA ILE A 219 53.45 18.54 3.38
C ILE A 219 53.20 18.16 4.84
N SER A 220 53.99 17.23 5.38
CA SER A 220 53.92 16.81 6.78
C SER A 220 55.32 16.67 7.38
N GLU A 221 55.44 17.06 8.64
CA GLU A 221 56.68 16.94 9.44
C GLU A 221 56.78 15.56 10.13
N THR A 222 55.66 14.82 10.20
CA THR A 222 55.52 13.58 10.95
C THR A 222 55.14 12.42 10.04
N ALA A 223 55.83 11.29 10.15
CA ALA A 223 55.43 10.08 9.44
C ALA A 223 54.17 9.46 10.06
N PHE A 224 53.21 9.09 9.21
CA PHE A 224 51.93 8.48 9.61
C PHE A 224 52.04 6.98 9.97
N GLY A 225 53.19 6.36 9.69
CA GLY A 225 53.37 4.90 9.80
C GLY A 225 52.56 4.13 8.77
N SER A 226 52.39 2.82 8.98
CA SER A 226 51.56 1.99 8.10
C SER A 226 50.09 2.21 8.46
N VAL A 227 49.41 3.14 7.78
CA VAL A 227 47.98 3.39 7.95
C VAL A 227 47.18 2.19 7.43
N ILE A 228 46.25 1.70 8.26
CA ILE A 228 45.37 0.55 7.97
C ILE A 228 43.96 1.02 7.69
N HIS A 229 43.48 2.02 8.44
CA HIS A 229 42.14 2.59 8.26
C HIS A 229 42.25 4.11 8.25
N LEU A 230 41.45 4.77 7.43
CA LEU A 230 41.37 6.23 7.33
C LEU A 230 39.91 6.67 7.30
N ILE A 231 39.56 7.71 8.06
CA ILE A 231 38.22 8.28 8.00
C ILE A 231 38.20 9.78 8.33
N TRP A 232 37.20 10.48 7.80
CA TRP A 232 36.96 11.88 8.11
C TRP A 232 36.09 12.05 9.37
N LEU A 233 36.57 12.88 10.31
CA LEU A 233 35.82 13.33 11.48
C LEU A 233 35.10 14.67 11.23
N GLY A 234 35.64 15.46 10.31
CA GLY A 234 35.08 16.71 9.80
C GLY A 234 35.91 17.24 8.63
N SER A 235 35.48 18.33 7.99
CA SER A 235 36.12 18.83 6.75
C SER A 235 37.62 19.17 6.82
N HIS A 236 38.20 19.27 8.02
CA HIS A 236 39.63 19.56 8.22
C HIS A 236 40.31 18.56 9.16
N LEU A 237 39.64 17.45 9.48
CA LEU A 237 40.08 16.52 10.51
C LEU A 237 39.90 15.08 10.07
N LEU A 238 41.00 14.35 10.02
CA LEU A 238 41.07 12.92 9.73
C LEU A 238 41.41 12.14 10.99
N LEU A 239 40.87 10.93 11.09
CA LEU A 239 41.27 9.92 12.04
C LEU A 239 41.85 8.75 11.26
N SER A 240 43.09 8.40 11.58
CA SER A 240 43.77 7.24 11.00
C SER A 240 44.09 6.23 12.08
N VAL A 241 44.04 4.95 11.73
CA VAL A 241 44.57 3.86 12.55
C VAL A 241 45.84 3.37 11.89
N SER A 242 46.97 3.58 12.53
CA SER A 242 48.27 3.18 12.03
C SER A 242 48.89 2.09 12.90
N HIS A 243 49.67 1.23 12.24
CA HIS A 243 50.49 0.23 12.91
C HIS A 243 51.96 0.61 12.77
N HIS A 244 52.63 0.72 13.92
CA HIS A 244 54.05 0.96 14.02
C HIS A 244 54.72 -0.35 14.42
N GLY A 245 55.23 -1.07 13.43
CA GLY A 245 56.00 -2.29 13.62
C GLY A 245 57.50 -2.03 13.52
N PRO A 246 58.37 -2.91 14.07
CA PRO A 246 59.81 -2.67 14.22
C PRO A 246 60.57 -2.37 12.91
N ARG A 247 59.99 -2.65 11.73
CA ARG A 247 60.61 -2.40 10.42
C ARG A 247 59.69 -1.89 9.31
N HIS A 248 58.37 -1.88 9.50
CA HIS A 248 57.44 -1.29 8.53
C HIS A 248 57.60 0.24 8.41
N SER A 249 58.21 0.89 9.40
CA SER A 249 58.45 2.34 9.43
C SER A 249 59.56 2.83 8.50
N ASN A 250 60.42 1.95 7.97
CA ASN A 250 61.71 2.36 7.40
C ASN A 250 61.68 2.79 5.92
N TYR A 251 60.57 2.63 5.19
CA TYR A 251 60.48 3.08 3.80
C TYR A 251 59.81 4.46 3.63
N PHE A 252 59.17 4.99 4.69
CA PHE A 252 58.48 6.27 4.64
C PHE A 252 59.49 7.41 4.54
N ARG A 253 59.55 8.08 3.38
CA ARG A 253 60.51 9.15 3.07
C ARG A 253 60.21 10.36 3.97
N GLY A 254 61.14 10.71 4.87
CA GLY A 254 61.08 11.97 5.64
C GLY A 254 60.95 11.87 7.17
N ALA A 255 60.96 10.69 7.78
CA ALA A 255 60.94 10.57 9.24
C ALA A 255 62.33 10.89 9.85
N THR A 256 62.49 12.06 10.48
CA THR A 256 63.53 12.22 11.52
C THR A 256 63.11 11.38 12.72
N LEU A 257 63.83 10.28 12.95
CA LEU A 257 63.65 9.43 14.11
C LEU A 257 63.94 10.22 15.41
N ASN A 258 62.90 10.45 16.22
CA ASN A 258 63.09 10.48 17.66
C ASN A 258 63.13 9.02 18.15
N GLU A 259 64.16 8.68 18.92
CA GLU A 259 64.56 7.31 19.32
C GLU A 259 63.58 6.57 20.24
N ASP A 260 62.38 7.09 20.52
CA ASP A 260 61.37 6.40 21.33
C ASP A 260 60.45 5.54 20.43
N GLY A 261 60.84 4.27 20.28
CA GLY A 261 60.19 3.28 19.43
C GLY A 261 58.72 3.02 19.79
N LEU A 262 57.81 3.64 19.04
CA LEU A 262 56.38 3.31 19.06
C LEU A 262 56.18 1.92 18.46
N LEU A 263 55.63 1.00 19.25
CA LEU A 263 55.30 -0.37 18.83
C LEU A 263 53.82 -0.64 19.08
N GLY A 264 53.10 -1.08 18.06
CA GLY A 264 51.69 -1.46 18.15
C GLY A 264 50.75 -0.58 17.32
N PHE A 265 49.46 -0.62 17.66
CA PHE A 265 48.41 0.12 16.96
C PHE A 265 48.13 1.46 17.63
N TYR A 266 47.98 2.51 16.84
CA TYR A 266 47.68 3.85 17.31
C TYR A 266 46.54 4.47 16.51
N ALA A 267 45.67 5.20 17.21
CA ALA A 267 44.74 6.13 16.60
C ALA A 267 45.42 7.51 16.52
N GLN A 268 45.55 8.06 15.32
CA GLN A 268 46.19 9.34 15.04
C GLN A 268 45.18 10.31 14.45
N GLU A 269 45.05 11.48 15.08
CA GLU A 269 44.25 12.59 14.60
C GLU A 269 45.12 13.50 13.74
N ILE A 270 44.70 13.72 12.49
CA ILE A 270 45.44 14.49 11.49
C ILE A 270 44.62 15.73 11.14
N GLU A 271 45.15 16.89 11.49
CA GLU A 271 44.61 18.20 11.13
C GLU A 271 45.13 18.63 9.76
N LEU A 272 44.23 19.14 8.92
CA LEU A 272 44.51 19.56 7.55
C LEU A 272 44.31 21.07 7.40
N ALA A 273 45.30 21.72 6.80
CA ALA A 273 45.23 23.13 6.40
C ALA A 273 45.64 23.28 4.92
N CYS A 274 44.92 24.10 4.16
CA CYS A 274 45.27 24.42 2.77
C CYS A 274 45.84 25.84 2.74
N SER A 275 47.01 26.03 2.11
CA SER A 275 47.69 27.32 2.00
C SER A 275 47.22 28.17 0.81
N GLU A 276 46.55 27.58 -0.16
CA GLU A 276 45.98 28.28 -1.32
C GLU A 276 44.62 28.90 -0.97
N ASP A 277 44.37 30.13 -1.46
CA ASP A 277 43.06 30.81 -1.37
C ASP A 277 42.00 29.96 -2.08
N HIS A 278 41.25 29.19 -1.29
CA HIS A 278 40.21 28.29 -1.77
C HIS A 278 39.16 29.05 -2.60
N VAL A 279 39.19 28.90 -3.93
CA VAL A 279 38.10 29.37 -4.79
C VAL A 279 36.99 28.32 -4.75
N GLN A 280 35.92 28.65 -4.04
CA GLN A 280 34.78 27.77 -3.83
C GLN A 280 34.20 27.30 -5.18
N GLY A 281 34.23 25.98 -5.43
CA GLY A 281 33.67 25.35 -6.63
C GLY A 281 34.69 24.89 -7.68
N LEU A 282 36.00 25.09 -7.47
CA LEU A 282 37.06 24.53 -8.31
C LEU A 282 37.75 23.33 -7.62
N LEU A 283 38.29 22.42 -8.43
CA LEU A 283 39.05 21.27 -7.97
C LEU A 283 40.41 21.72 -7.39
N THR A 284 40.72 21.36 -6.13
CA THR A 284 42.01 21.67 -5.49
C THR A 284 42.80 20.39 -5.26
N CYS A 285 43.97 20.28 -5.91
CA CYS A 285 44.84 19.09 -5.87
C CYS A 285 46.22 19.33 -5.22
N ALA A 286 46.51 20.54 -4.74
CA ALA A 286 47.79 20.97 -4.22
C ALA A 286 47.64 21.86 -2.97
N GLY A 287 48.76 22.18 -2.30
CA GLY A 287 48.79 23.17 -1.20
C GLY A 287 48.33 22.70 0.17
N TRP A 288 48.16 21.38 0.37
CA TRP A 288 47.70 20.80 1.64
C TRP A 288 48.84 20.51 2.62
N HIS A 289 48.66 20.91 3.86
CA HIS A 289 49.54 20.65 5.00
C HIS A 289 48.83 19.73 6.00
N ALA A 290 49.52 18.69 6.45
CA ALA A 290 48.98 17.70 7.38
C ALA A 290 49.80 17.64 8.66
N LYS A 291 49.14 17.84 9.81
CA LYS A 291 49.76 17.82 11.14
C LYS A 291 49.08 16.79 12.04
N VAL A 292 49.86 15.89 12.65
CA VAL A 292 49.33 14.98 13.67
C VAL A 292 49.15 15.74 14.98
N SER A 293 47.90 15.89 15.44
CA SER A 293 47.56 16.67 16.65
C SER A 293 47.47 15.78 17.89
N THR A 294 46.89 14.58 17.79
CA THR A 294 46.82 13.61 18.88
C THR A 294 47.18 12.21 18.40
N GLN A 295 47.80 11.42 19.28
CA GLN A 295 48.13 10.02 19.04
C GLN A 295 47.83 9.21 20.30
N ILE A 296 46.98 8.19 20.17
CA ILE A 296 46.51 7.36 21.29
C ILE A 296 46.84 5.89 21.01
N PRO A 297 47.51 5.17 21.92
CA PRO A 297 47.74 3.74 21.77
C PRO A 297 46.43 2.96 21.88
N LEU A 298 46.30 1.90 21.08
CA LEU A 298 45.12 1.06 21.00
C LEU A 298 45.39 -0.32 21.62
N GLU A 299 44.39 -0.90 22.28
CA GLU A 299 44.49 -2.19 22.99
C GLU A 299 44.70 -3.40 22.05
N GLY A 300 44.44 -3.25 20.75
CA GLY A 300 44.56 -4.34 19.78
C GLY A 300 44.23 -3.93 18.35
N LEU A 301 44.14 -4.93 17.47
CA LEU A 301 43.85 -4.75 16.05
C LEU A 301 42.44 -4.20 15.84
N VAL A 302 42.35 -3.08 15.12
CA VAL A 302 41.09 -2.51 14.64
C VAL A 302 40.72 -3.16 13.31
N ILE A 303 39.50 -3.70 13.24
CA ILE A 303 38.94 -4.38 12.07
C ILE A 303 38.20 -3.42 11.16
N ALA A 304 37.48 -2.44 11.72
CA ALA A 304 36.72 -1.46 10.97
C ALA A 304 36.58 -0.14 11.73
N ILE A 305 36.41 0.95 10.99
CA ILE A 305 36.12 2.29 11.52
C ILE A 305 34.91 2.87 10.80
N ALA A 306 34.03 3.58 11.52
CA ALA A 306 32.87 4.23 10.92
C ALA A 306 32.61 5.59 11.57
N PRO A 307 32.20 6.63 10.81
CA PRO A 307 32.07 7.97 11.34
C PRO A 307 30.75 8.08 12.11
N ASN A 308 30.75 8.78 13.25
CA ASN A 308 29.52 9.07 13.94
C ASN A 308 28.83 10.25 13.26
N ASN A 309 27.73 10.00 12.57
CA ASN A 309 26.97 11.06 11.92
C ASN A 309 26.05 11.83 12.89
N ALA A 310 25.88 11.38 14.13
CA ALA A 310 25.04 12.03 15.13
C ALA A 310 25.80 13.02 16.02
N LYS A 311 27.08 12.74 16.30
CA LYS A 311 27.98 13.62 17.07
C LYS A 311 29.10 14.14 16.17
N LYS A 312 29.41 15.43 16.25
CA LYS A 312 30.52 16.01 15.48
C LYS A 312 31.85 15.48 15.99
N TYR A 313 32.79 15.22 15.08
CA TYR A 313 34.16 14.80 15.38
C TYR A 313 34.28 13.52 16.23
N SER A 314 33.38 12.57 16.04
CA SER A 314 33.53 11.24 16.64
C SER A 314 33.39 10.11 15.62
N ALA A 315 33.98 8.97 15.94
CA ALA A 315 33.95 7.76 15.12
C ALA A 315 33.95 6.51 16.01
N PHE A 316 33.38 5.43 15.52
CA PHE A 316 33.36 4.14 16.20
C PHE A 316 34.48 3.26 15.65
N LEU A 317 35.26 2.69 16.55
CA LEU A 317 36.34 1.74 16.27
C LEU A 317 35.89 0.34 16.68
N GLN A 318 35.91 -0.60 15.75
CA GLN A 318 35.67 -2.00 16.04
C GLN A 318 36.99 -2.75 16.20
N PHE A 319 37.21 -3.33 17.36
CA PHE A 319 38.33 -4.22 17.63
C PHE A 319 38.03 -5.65 17.19
N HIS A 320 39.08 -6.44 17.03
CA HIS A 320 38.96 -7.88 16.83
C HIS A 320 38.10 -8.52 17.93
N GLY A 321 37.19 -9.41 17.52
CA GLY A 321 36.21 -10.05 18.41
C GLY A 321 34.88 -9.28 18.54
N GLY A 322 34.77 -8.06 17.99
CA GLY A 322 33.49 -7.33 17.92
C GLY A 322 33.28 -6.28 19.01
N LYS A 323 34.25 -6.04 19.90
CA LYS A 323 34.23 -4.92 20.87
C LYS A 323 34.27 -3.59 20.10
N ILE A 324 33.36 -2.67 20.39
CA ILE A 324 33.31 -1.34 19.77
C ILE A 324 33.68 -0.30 20.82
N SER A 325 34.39 0.76 20.44
CA SER A 325 34.61 1.92 21.29
C SER A 325 34.44 3.19 20.49
N GLU A 326 33.83 4.20 21.10
CA GLU A 326 33.67 5.52 20.48
C GLU A 326 34.94 6.33 20.75
N TYR A 327 35.58 6.80 19.68
CA TYR A 327 36.60 7.83 19.75
C TYR A 327 35.97 9.19 19.55
N MET A 328 36.25 10.11 20.45
CA MET A 328 35.77 11.48 20.38
C MET A 328 36.96 12.44 20.39
N SER A 329 37.09 13.22 19.32
CA SER A 329 38.08 14.30 19.27
C SER A 329 37.72 15.40 20.26
N ARG A 330 38.73 15.98 20.89
CA ARG A 330 38.60 17.08 21.85
C ARG A 330 39.31 18.34 21.34
N VAL A 331 39.02 18.77 20.11
CA VAL A 331 39.52 20.06 19.60
C VAL A 331 39.24 21.18 20.64
N GLY A 332 40.28 21.58 21.39
CA GLY A 332 40.22 22.57 22.48
C GLY A 332 40.53 22.10 23.92
N LEU A 333 40.55 20.80 24.24
CA LEU A 333 40.98 20.26 25.55
C LEU A 333 41.99 19.12 25.33
N THR A 334 43.02 19.02 26.17
CA THR A 334 44.12 18.05 26.02
C THR A 334 43.64 16.60 25.80
N GLY A 335 43.89 16.08 24.60
CA GLY A 335 43.80 14.68 24.20
C GLY A 335 42.40 14.17 23.83
N GLY A 336 42.28 13.51 22.66
CA GLY A 336 41.11 12.71 22.31
C GLY A 336 40.84 11.63 23.37
N ALA A 337 39.58 11.23 23.53
CA ALA A 337 39.20 10.21 24.50
C ALA A 337 38.51 9.03 23.81
N LEU A 338 38.97 7.81 24.13
CA LEU A 338 38.20 6.60 23.89
C LEU A 338 37.22 6.42 25.05
N THR A 339 35.94 6.46 24.74
CA THR A 339 34.89 6.07 25.68
C THR A 339 34.44 4.66 25.35
N HIS A 340 34.43 3.79 26.37
CA HIS A 340 33.79 2.49 26.23
C HIS A 340 32.29 2.69 26.13
N ASP A 341 31.73 2.26 25.00
CA ASP A 341 30.31 2.17 24.79
C ASP A 341 29.91 0.70 25.02
N ASP A 342 28.73 0.45 25.59
CA ASP A 342 28.27 -0.93 25.89
C ASP A 342 27.92 -1.73 24.61
N ALA A 343 28.01 -1.09 23.45
CA ALA A 343 27.75 -1.71 22.16
C ALA A 343 28.89 -2.64 21.74
N SER A 344 28.56 -3.91 21.46
CA SER A 344 29.47 -4.88 20.86
C SER A 344 28.74 -5.75 19.85
N PHE A 345 29.46 -6.20 18.83
CA PHE A 345 28.97 -7.24 17.94
C PHE A 345 29.39 -8.63 18.47
N PRO A 346 28.59 -9.68 18.26
CA PRO A 346 28.94 -11.05 18.63
C PRO A 346 30.18 -11.61 17.91
N SER A 347 30.58 -10.98 16.80
CA SER A 347 31.73 -11.37 15.97
C SER A 347 32.38 -10.15 15.34
N SER A 348 33.55 -10.34 14.72
CA SER A 348 34.18 -9.31 13.89
C SER A 348 33.33 -9.07 12.64
N CYS A 349 33.06 -7.80 12.32
CA CYS A 349 32.19 -7.36 11.23
C CYS A 349 32.97 -6.38 10.35
N PRO A 350 33.70 -6.87 9.33
CA PRO A 350 34.57 -6.01 8.53
C PRO A 350 33.82 -4.89 7.80
N TRP A 351 32.55 -5.12 7.45
CA TRP A 351 31.68 -4.08 6.89
C TRP A 351 30.81 -3.48 8.00
N MET A 352 31.38 -2.50 8.70
CA MET A 352 30.68 -1.70 9.72
C MET A 352 30.23 -0.36 9.13
N ASN A 353 29.00 0.04 9.42
CA ASN A 353 28.47 1.36 9.05
C ASN A 353 27.58 1.92 10.16
N VAL A 354 27.53 3.25 10.28
CA VAL A 354 26.80 3.95 11.35
C VAL A 354 25.83 4.94 10.75
N VAL A 355 24.56 4.75 11.12
CA VAL A 355 23.47 5.52 10.58
C VAL A 355 22.82 6.36 11.67
N SER A 356 22.61 7.64 11.40
CA SER A 356 21.81 8.51 12.27
C SER A 356 20.33 8.27 12.02
N VAL A 357 19.58 7.91 13.06
CA VAL A 357 18.14 7.72 13.00
C VAL A 357 17.42 8.80 13.80
N GLY A 358 16.42 9.43 13.17
CA GLY A 358 15.58 10.46 13.79
C GLY A 358 14.25 9.89 14.25
N THR A 359 14.00 9.88 15.55
CA THR A 359 12.69 9.58 16.14
C THR A 359 12.28 10.75 17.04
N ASN A 360 11.50 11.71 16.53
CA ASN A 360 10.92 12.86 17.26
C ASN A 360 11.80 13.47 18.38
N GLY A 361 13.12 13.56 18.17
CA GLY A 361 14.15 13.82 19.20
C GLY A 361 15.56 13.87 18.60
N PRO A 362 16.63 13.95 19.42
CA PRO A 362 18.01 14.01 18.93
C PRO A 362 18.39 12.76 18.15
N LEU A 363 19.16 12.93 17.07
CA LEU A 363 19.63 11.84 16.22
C LEU A 363 20.40 10.81 17.06
N LYS A 364 19.96 9.55 17.04
CA LYS A 364 20.66 8.44 17.71
C LYS A 364 21.48 7.65 16.69
N PRO A 365 22.76 7.33 16.96
CA PRO A 365 23.53 6.46 16.09
C PRO A 365 23.05 5.01 16.21
N LEU A 366 22.89 4.34 15.08
CA LEU A 366 22.56 2.93 14.96
C LEU A 366 23.70 2.21 14.20
N LEU A 367 24.27 1.20 14.85
CA LEU A 367 25.43 0.44 14.36
C LEU A 367 24.98 -0.77 13.54
N PHE A 368 25.45 -0.86 12.31
CA PHE A 368 25.27 -2.00 11.41
C PHE A 368 26.61 -2.69 11.17
N GLY A 369 26.66 -4.01 11.25
CA GLY A 369 27.87 -4.77 11.00
C GLY A 369 27.55 -6.07 10.27
N LEU A 370 28.17 -6.31 9.11
CA LEU A 370 28.09 -7.58 8.41
C LEU A 370 29.35 -8.41 8.67
N ASP A 371 29.18 -9.65 9.11
CA ASP A 371 30.28 -10.59 9.29
C ASP A 371 30.58 -11.41 8.03
N ASP A 372 31.73 -12.09 8.01
CA ASP A 372 32.17 -12.95 6.90
C ASP A 372 31.20 -14.12 6.61
N GLY A 373 30.39 -14.51 7.62
CA GLY A 373 29.36 -15.54 7.50
C GLY A 373 28.13 -15.06 6.72
N GLY A 374 27.99 -13.75 6.47
CA GLY A 374 26.81 -13.14 5.87
C GLY A 374 25.70 -12.85 6.88
N ARG A 375 26.03 -12.72 8.17
CA ARG A 375 25.07 -12.31 9.21
C ARG A 375 25.18 -10.80 9.40
N LEU A 376 24.07 -10.11 9.17
CA LEU A 376 23.94 -8.67 9.43
C LEU A 376 23.46 -8.45 10.86
N HIS A 377 24.29 -7.75 11.63
CA HIS A 377 24.05 -7.38 13.01
C HIS A 377 23.64 -5.91 13.11
N VAL A 378 22.68 -5.62 13.98
CA VAL A 378 22.24 -4.25 14.32
C VAL A 378 22.25 -4.12 15.83
N SER A 379 23.09 -3.23 16.36
CA SER A 379 23.27 -3.02 17.82
C SER A 379 23.39 -4.33 18.61
N GLY A 380 24.19 -5.27 18.12
CA GLY A 380 24.45 -6.57 18.77
C GLY A 380 23.40 -7.67 18.49
N LYS A 381 22.31 -7.39 17.78
CA LYS A 381 21.30 -8.39 17.40
C LYS A 381 21.43 -8.79 15.94
N ILE A 382 21.25 -10.07 15.65
CA ILE A 382 21.22 -10.55 14.27
C ILE A 382 19.87 -10.21 13.64
N VAL A 383 19.90 -9.45 12.54
CA VAL A 383 18.72 -9.09 11.75
C VAL A 383 18.54 -10.03 10.56
N CYS A 384 19.62 -10.41 9.89
CA CYS A 384 19.58 -11.24 8.70
C CYS A 384 20.75 -12.23 8.72
N ASN A 385 20.51 -13.50 8.40
CA ASN A 385 21.52 -14.57 8.43
C ASN A 385 22.15 -14.90 7.06
N ASN A 386 21.59 -14.35 5.98
CA ASN A 386 21.96 -14.67 4.61
C ASN A 386 22.21 -13.40 3.78
N CYS A 387 22.69 -12.32 4.40
CA CYS A 387 23.03 -11.07 3.72
C CYS A 387 24.24 -11.27 2.80
N SER A 388 24.18 -10.75 1.58
CA SER A 388 25.30 -10.69 0.64
C SER A 388 25.91 -9.29 0.55
N SER A 389 25.08 -8.25 0.60
CA SER A 389 25.48 -6.84 0.57
C SER A 389 24.33 -5.97 1.09
N PHE A 390 24.64 -4.81 1.65
CA PHE A 390 23.63 -3.85 2.11
C PHE A 390 24.05 -2.41 1.83
N SER A 391 23.07 -1.52 1.76
CA SER A 391 23.25 -0.08 1.64
C SER A 391 22.06 0.66 2.28
N PHE A 392 22.10 1.99 2.33
CA PHE A 392 21.09 2.81 3.00
C PHE A 392 20.47 3.83 2.04
N TYR A 393 19.20 4.13 2.26
CA TYR A 393 18.46 5.14 1.51
C TYR A 393 17.89 6.21 2.44
N SER A 394 17.90 7.46 1.98
CA SER A 394 17.33 8.61 2.69
C SER A 394 16.31 9.31 1.80
N LYS A 395 15.13 9.62 2.38
CA LYS A 395 14.01 10.28 1.66
C LYS A 395 14.36 11.72 1.25
N SER A 396 15.27 12.35 1.98
CA SER A 396 15.74 13.71 1.74
C SER A 396 17.26 13.70 1.74
N ALA A 397 17.89 14.28 0.72
CA ALA A 397 19.34 14.36 0.64
C ALA A 397 19.92 15.02 1.91
N GLY A 398 20.82 14.32 2.61
CA GLY A 398 21.50 14.83 3.81
C GLY A 398 20.74 14.70 5.15
N GLN A 399 19.59 14.02 5.21
CA GLN A 399 18.86 13.75 6.45
C GLN A 399 19.04 12.29 6.94
N ALA A 400 18.48 11.99 8.12
CA ALA A 400 18.45 10.65 8.72
C ALA A 400 18.05 9.58 7.69
N MET A 401 18.80 8.48 7.65
CA MET A 401 18.47 7.39 6.75
C MET A 401 17.09 6.83 7.12
N SER A 402 16.36 6.42 6.10
CA SER A 402 14.97 6.01 6.22
C SER A 402 14.79 4.52 6.00
N HIS A 403 15.57 3.95 5.09
CA HIS A 403 15.46 2.55 4.70
C HIS A 403 16.83 1.88 4.66
N LEU A 404 16.85 0.61 5.05
CA LEU A 404 17.93 -0.33 4.79
C LEU A 404 17.60 -1.12 3.52
N ILE A 405 18.55 -1.15 2.59
CA ILE A 405 18.47 -1.95 1.37
C ILE A 405 19.39 -3.15 1.56
N LEU A 406 18.82 -4.35 1.48
CA LEU A 406 19.51 -5.59 1.80
C LEU A 406 19.37 -6.57 0.64
N ALA A 407 20.49 -7.02 0.08
CA ALA A 407 20.52 -8.17 -0.82
C ALA A 407 20.91 -9.43 -0.05
N THR A 408 20.27 -10.55 -0.41
CA THR A 408 20.51 -11.86 0.19
C THR A 408 21.30 -12.77 -0.72
N LYS A 409 21.94 -13.80 -0.15
CA LYS A 409 22.59 -14.90 -0.86
C LYS A 409 21.62 -15.71 -1.74
N GLN A 410 20.31 -15.55 -1.54
CA GLN A 410 19.26 -16.14 -2.38
C GLN A 410 18.91 -15.25 -3.60
N ASN A 411 19.63 -14.14 -3.83
CA ASN A 411 19.39 -13.17 -4.90
C ASN A 411 18.05 -12.44 -4.75
N LEU A 412 17.67 -12.15 -3.51
CA LEU A 412 16.49 -11.35 -3.19
C LEU A 412 16.93 -10.01 -2.61
N LEU A 413 16.28 -8.93 -3.06
CA LEU A 413 16.44 -7.58 -2.56
C LEU A 413 15.26 -7.21 -1.66
N PHE A 414 15.57 -6.75 -0.45
CA PHE A 414 14.62 -6.27 0.54
C PHE A 414 14.84 -4.79 0.82
N ILE A 415 13.73 -4.07 1.00
CA ILE A 415 13.71 -2.64 1.35
C ILE A 415 12.98 -2.51 2.68
N VAL A 416 13.75 -2.31 3.73
CA VAL A 416 13.31 -2.38 5.12
C VAL A 416 13.24 -0.97 5.69
N ASP A 417 12.11 -0.59 6.27
CA ASP A 417 12.02 0.68 6.99
C ASP A 417 12.86 0.61 8.27
N ILE A 418 13.67 1.63 8.55
CA ILE A 418 14.49 1.64 9.76
C ILE A 418 13.61 1.69 11.03
N SER A 419 12.40 2.28 10.94
CA SER A 419 11.41 2.22 12.01
C SER A 419 11.00 0.78 12.35
N ASP A 420 10.86 -0.11 11.36
CA ASP A 420 10.51 -1.51 11.60
C ASP A 420 11.61 -2.25 12.38
N ILE A 421 12.88 -1.89 12.13
CA ILE A 421 14.04 -2.42 12.87
C ILE A 421 13.98 -1.96 14.33
N LEU A 422 13.71 -0.67 14.57
CA LEU A 422 13.62 -0.10 15.91
C LEU A 422 12.42 -0.64 16.71
N HIS A 423 11.30 -0.91 16.05
CA HIS A 423 10.09 -1.47 16.67
C HIS A 423 10.12 -3.00 16.80
N GLY A 424 11.11 -3.69 16.22
CA GLY A 424 11.25 -5.14 16.31
C GLY A 424 10.24 -5.93 15.46
N GLU A 425 9.67 -5.32 14.42
CA GLU A 425 8.59 -5.90 13.61
C GLU A 425 9.09 -6.75 12.43
N LEU A 426 10.41 -6.98 12.36
CA LEU A 426 11.06 -7.58 11.19
C LEU A 426 10.57 -9.00 10.86
N ALA A 427 10.37 -9.84 11.88
CA ALA A 427 9.92 -11.21 11.69
C ALA A 427 8.48 -11.29 11.15
N LEU A 428 7.63 -10.33 11.52
CA LEU A 428 6.23 -10.25 11.09
C LEU A 428 6.10 -9.77 9.64
N LYS A 429 6.90 -8.75 9.26
CA LYS A 429 6.80 -8.10 7.95
C LYS A 429 7.67 -8.74 6.86
N TYR A 430 8.82 -9.32 7.21
CA TYR A 430 9.83 -9.76 6.24
C TYR A 430 10.22 -11.24 6.31
N GLU A 431 9.51 -12.08 7.09
CA GLU A 431 9.74 -13.54 7.23
C GLU A 431 11.23 -13.93 7.33
N ASN A 432 11.99 -13.21 8.17
CA ASN A 432 13.42 -13.42 8.39
C ASN A 432 14.29 -13.38 7.12
N PHE A 433 13.88 -12.66 6.09
CA PHE A 433 14.62 -12.48 4.83
C PHE A 433 14.90 -13.79 4.08
N THR A 434 13.97 -14.75 4.20
CA THR A 434 14.05 -16.05 3.53
C THR A 434 12.82 -16.30 2.67
N HIS A 435 13.02 -16.89 1.49
CA HIS A 435 11.90 -17.34 0.67
C HIS A 435 11.44 -18.73 1.10
N VAL A 436 10.32 -18.80 1.82
CA VAL A 436 9.60 -20.06 2.06
C VAL A 436 8.56 -20.19 0.94
N GLY A 437 8.64 -21.25 0.13
CA GLY A 437 7.85 -21.47 -1.10
C GLY A 437 6.32 -21.63 -0.93
N ASN A 438 5.70 -20.90 -0.02
CA ASN A 438 4.25 -20.83 0.16
C ASN A 438 3.65 -19.75 -0.76
N ARG A 439 3.31 -20.14 -1.99
CA ARG A 439 2.61 -19.30 -2.99
C ARG A 439 1.34 -18.59 -2.49
N ARG A 440 0.74 -19.02 -1.36
CA ARG A 440 -0.47 -18.42 -0.78
C ARG A 440 -0.19 -17.19 0.11
N LYS A 441 1.07 -16.94 0.50
CA LYS A 441 1.49 -15.80 1.35
C LYS A 441 2.22 -14.69 0.59
N GLU A 442 2.39 -14.83 -0.73
CA GLU A 442 3.07 -13.87 -1.61
C GLU A 442 2.41 -12.46 -1.61
N GLU A 443 1.19 -12.33 -1.09
CA GLU A 443 0.50 -11.05 -1.06
C GLU A 443 1.07 -10.06 -0.03
N ASN A 444 1.77 -10.49 1.03
CA ASN A 444 2.16 -9.56 2.12
C ASN A 444 3.65 -9.17 2.16
N ILE A 445 4.55 -9.83 1.43
CA ILE A 445 6.00 -9.62 1.60
C ILE A 445 6.60 -9.09 0.30
N SER A 446 7.05 -7.83 0.32
CA SER A 446 7.65 -7.16 -0.83
C SER A 446 9.17 -7.41 -0.90
N TYR A 447 9.58 -8.56 -1.41
CA TYR A 447 10.95 -8.76 -1.89
C TYR A 447 10.99 -8.59 -3.42
N ILE A 448 12.16 -8.23 -3.95
CA ILE A 448 12.40 -8.10 -5.39
C ILE A 448 13.41 -9.17 -5.79
N ASN A 449 13.09 -9.95 -6.83
CA ASN A 449 14.03 -10.92 -7.39
C ASN A 449 15.12 -10.19 -8.17
N ILE A 450 16.37 -10.43 -7.82
CA ILE A 450 17.52 -9.99 -8.58
C ILE A 450 17.68 -10.96 -9.75
N TRP A 451 17.66 -10.45 -10.99
CA TRP A 451 17.62 -11.28 -12.21
C TRP A 451 18.92 -12.06 -12.43
N GLU A 452 20.07 -11.49 -12.06
CA GLU A 452 21.38 -12.13 -12.17
C GLU A 452 21.87 -12.68 -10.83
N ARG A 453 22.25 -13.96 -10.82
CA ARG A 453 22.77 -14.62 -9.62
C ARG A 453 24.11 -14.01 -9.20
N GLY A 454 24.22 -13.66 -7.93
CA GLY A 454 25.44 -13.11 -7.32
C GLY A 454 25.60 -11.60 -7.45
N ALA A 455 24.67 -10.89 -8.10
CA ALA A 455 24.71 -9.44 -8.16
C ALA A 455 24.60 -8.82 -6.75
N LYS A 456 25.35 -7.74 -6.53
CA LYS A 456 25.48 -7.05 -5.24
C LYS A 456 24.99 -5.62 -5.32
N VAL A 457 24.45 -5.13 -4.21
CA VAL A 457 24.11 -3.71 -4.03
C VAL A 457 25.40 -2.96 -3.77
N ILE A 458 25.74 -2.03 -4.67
CA ILE A 458 26.94 -1.22 -4.54
C ILE A 458 26.65 0.21 -4.07
N GLY A 459 25.49 0.77 -4.42
CA GLY A 459 25.13 2.16 -4.12
C GLY A 459 23.65 2.45 -4.34
N VAL A 460 23.22 3.65 -3.93
CA VAL A 460 21.80 4.04 -3.89
C VAL A 460 21.68 5.54 -4.15
N LEU A 461 20.85 5.92 -5.13
CA LEU A 461 20.52 7.33 -5.37
C LEU A 461 19.45 7.79 -4.36
N HIS A 462 19.84 8.73 -3.50
CA HIS A 462 19.00 9.28 -2.44
C HIS A 462 17.95 10.28 -2.97
N GLY A 463 16.98 10.67 -2.13
CA GLY A 463 16.01 11.72 -2.46
C GLY A 463 15.04 11.32 -3.58
N ASP A 464 14.81 12.25 -4.52
CA ASP A 464 13.81 12.13 -5.59
C ASP A 464 14.17 11.12 -6.69
N GLU A 465 15.43 10.70 -6.76
CA GLU A 465 15.86 9.67 -7.70
C GLU A 465 15.46 8.26 -7.26
N ALA A 466 15.53 7.97 -5.95
CA ALA A 466 14.99 6.74 -5.34
C ALA A 466 15.42 5.44 -6.06
N ALA A 467 16.70 5.36 -6.45
CA ALA A 467 17.24 4.27 -7.27
C ALA A 467 18.26 3.42 -6.51
N VAL A 468 18.37 2.15 -6.87
CA VAL A 468 19.36 1.21 -6.32
C VAL A 468 20.28 0.76 -7.45
N ILE A 469 21.58 0.78 -7.20
CA ILE A 469 22.59 0.41 -8.18
C ILE A 469 23.13 -0.97 -7.80
N LEU A 470 22.96 -1.90 -8.72
CA LEU A 470 23.44 -3.27 -8.64
C LEU A 470 24.65 -3.45 -9.55
N GLN A 471 25.65 -4.19 -9.07
CA GLN A 471 26.74 -4.69 -9.90
C GLN A 471 26.57 -6.19 -10.12
N THR A 472 26.54 -6.59 -11.39
CA THR A 472 26.50 -7.99 -11.81
C THR A 472 27.86 -8.66 -11.67
N ASN A 473 27.92 -10.00 -11.67
CA ASN A 473 29.19 -10.73 -11.60
C ASN A 473 30.07 -10.49 -12.83
N ARG A 474 29.45 -10.13 -13.96
CA ARG A 474 30.14 -9.77 -15.19
C ARG A 474 30.80 -8.39 -15.10
N GLY A 475 30.42 -7.58 -14.11
CA GLY A 475 30.94 -6.24 -13.84
C GLY A 475 30.09 -5.10 -14.42
N ASN A 476 28.99 -5.39 -15.11
CA ASN A 476 28.02 -4.38 -15.56
C ASN A 476 27.27 -3.77 -14.38
N LEU A 477 26.97 -2.47 -14.48
CA LEU A 477 26.11 -1.75 -13.54
C LEU A 477 24.69 -1.71 -14.06
N GLU A 478 23.73 -1.99 -13.19
CA GLU A 478 22.31 -1.86 -13.48
C GLU A 478 21.63 -1.03 -12.41
N CYS A 479 20.86 -0.03 -12.84
CA CYS A 479 20.09 0.84 -11.97
C CYS A 479 18.62 0.41 -11.98
N MET A 480 18.08 0.16 -10.79
CA MET A 480 16.69 -0.23 -10.60
C MET A 480 15.96 0.80 -9.74
N TYR A 481 14.66 0.98 -9.99
CA TYR A 481 13.80 1.91 -9.25
C TYR A 481 12.72 1.13 -8.49
N PRO A 482 13.00 0.67 -7.26
CA PRO A 482 12.02 -0.06 -6.49
C PRO A 482 10.78 0.78 -6.17
N ARG A 483 9.61 0.23 -6.45
CA ARG A 483 8.32 0.94 -6.27
C ARG A 483 8.11 1.47 -4.84
N LYS A 484 8.62 0.76 -3.83
CA LYS A 484 8.56 1.22 -2.42
C LYS A 484 9.32 2.54 -2.21
N LEU A 485 10.53 2.67 -2.78
CA LEU A 485 11.34 3.88 -2.67
C LEU A 485 10.75 5.02 -3.49
N VAL A 486 10.31 4.74 -4.72
CA VAL A 486 9.66 5.72 -5.60
C VAL A 486 8.40 6.29 -4.94
N LEU A 487 7.53 5.44 -4.39
CA LEU A 487 6.34 5.89 -3.67
C LEU A 487 6.71 6.69 -2.41
N THR A 488 7.73 6.27 -1.67
CA THR A 488 8.24 7.02 -0.52
C THR A 488 8.68 8.43 -0.91
N SER A 489 9.39 8.57 -2.02
CA SER A 489 9.84 9.86 -2.53
C SER A 489 8.68 10.72 -3.01
N ILE A 490 7.71 10.16 -3.74
CA ILE A 490 6.48 10.86 -4.15
C ILE A 490 5.74 11.39 -2.93
N VAL A 491 5.58 10.56 -1.89
CA VAL A 491 4.96 10.96 -0.63
C VAL A 491 5.72 12.10 0.04
N ASN A 492 7.05 12.03 0.08
CA ASN A 492 7.87 13.10 0.66
C ASN A 492 7.66 14.42 -0.09
N ALA A 493 7.61 14.39 -1.43
CA ALA A 493 7.31 15.57 -2.25
C ALA A 493 5.89 16.12 -1.97
N LEU A 494 4.89 15.25 -1.84
CA LEU A 494 3.51 15.65 -1.52
C LEU A 494 3.39 16.28 -0.13
N ILE A 495 4.06 15.72 0.89
CA ILE A 495 4.09 16.28 2.25
C ILE A 495 4.75 17.67 2.26
N GLN A 496 5.76 17.88 1.43
CA GLN A 496 6.43 19.18 1.27
C GLN A 496 5.65 20.16 0.37
N GLY A 497 4.50 19.75 -0.18
CA GLY A 497 3.71 20.56 -1.11
C GLY A 497 4.35 20.75 -2.48
N ARG A 498 5.35 19.93 -2.87
CA ARG A 498 6.03 19.95 -4.18
C ARG A 498 5.26 19.12 -5.21
N PHE A 499 4.10 19.62 -5.62
CA PHE A 499 3.18 18.93 -6.54
C PHE A 499 3.76 18.71 -7.93
N ARG A 500 4.54 19.67 -8.45
CA ARG A 500 5.18 19.54 -9.77
C ARG A 500 6.12 18.33 -9.81
N ASP A 501 6.97 18.21 -8.81
CA ASP A 501 7.98 17.15 -8.74
C ASP A 501 7.29 15.78 -8.53
N ALA A 502 6.28 15.74 -7.66
CA ALA A 502 5.43 14.55 -7.48
C ALA A 502 4.79 14.09 -8.80
N LEU A 503 4.23 15.01 -9.59
CA LEU A 503 3.62 14.69 -10.89
C LEU A 503 4.66 14.17 -11.88
N VAL A 504 5.84 14.80 -11.97
CA VAL A 504 6.92 14.35 -12.86
C VAL A 504 7.40 12.95 -12.47
N MET A 505 7.56 12.67 -11.17
CA MET A 505 7.94 11.33 -10.70
C MET A 505 6.90 10.27 -11.02
N VAL A 506 5.61 10.59 -10.82
CA VAL A 506 4.49 9.71 -11.15
C VAL A 506 4.49 9.37 -12.65
N ARG A 507 4.71 10.38 -13.52
CA ARG A 507 4.82 10.21 -14.97
C ARG A 507 6.04 9.36 -15.36
N ARG A 508 7.22 9.73 -14.87
CA ARG A 508 8.52 9.07 -15.18
C ARG A 508 8.47 7.59 -14.85
N HIS A 509 7.94 7.25 -13.68
CA HIS A 509 7.90 5.89 -13.15
C HIS A 509 6.59 5.15 -13.44
N ARG A 510 5.69 5.74 -14.25
CA ARG A 510 4.38 5.17 -14.63
C ARG A 510 3.56 4.69 -13.42
N ILE A 511 3.58 5.48 -12.37
CA ILE A 511 2.73 5.29 -11.19
C ILE A 511 1.33 5.82 -11.49
N ASN A 512 0.30 5.23 -10.90
CA ASN A 512 -1.07 5.71 -11.07
C ASN A 512 -1.21 7.14 -10.50
N PHE A 513 -1.69 8.07 -11.31
CA PHE A 513 -1.85 9.49 -10.94
C PHE A 513 -2.73 9.75 -9.72
N ASN A 514 -3.67 8.84 -9.41
CA ASN A 514 -4.54 8.97 -8.24
C ASN A 514 -3.76 8.98 -6.91
N VAL A 515 -2.46 8.62 -6.87
CA VAL A 515 -1.62 8.73 -5.65
C VAL A 515 -1.62 10.16 -5.13
N ILE A 516 -1.54 11.14 -6.02
CA ILE A 516 -1.46 12.57 -5.68
C ILE A 516 -2.74 13.03 -4.96
N VAL A 517 -3.87 12.45 -5.34
CA VAL A 517 -5.19 12.78 -4.79
C VAL A 517 -5.49 11.97 -3.53
N ASP A 518 -5.14 10.68 -3.51
CA ASP A 518 -5.58 9.74 -2.48
C ASP A 518 -4.71 9.70 -1.23
N HIS A 519 -3.46 10.16 -1.30
CA HIS A 519 -2.48 10.03 -0.21
C HIS A 519 -2.94 10.61 1.15
N CYS A 520 -3.61 11.77 1.14
CA CYS A 520 -4.17 12.40 2.35
C CYS A 520 -5.72 12.46 2.31
N GLY A 521 -6.33 11.66 1.43
CA GLY A 521 -7.72 11.80 1.04
C GLY A 521 -7.94 12.94 0.03
N TRP A 522 -8.86 12.71 -0.91
CA TRP A 522 -9.15 13.66 -1.99
C TRP A 522 -9.65 15.01 -1.48
N GLN A 523 -10.22 15.08 -0.28
CA GLN A 523 -10.67 16.33 0.36
C GLN A 523 -9.51 17.28 0.68
N ALA A 524 -8.36 16.77 1.13
CA ALA A 524 -7.18 17.59 1.37
C ALA A 524 -6.64 18.16 0.05
N PHE A 525 -6.65 17.35 -1.02
CA PHE A 525 -6.26 17.80 -2.35
C PHE A 525 -7.14 18.94 -2.87
N LEU A 526 -8.45 18.97 -2.57
CA LEU A 526 -9.33 20.08 -3.00
C LEU A 526 -8.83 21.45 -2.52
N GLN A 527 -8.30 21.51 -1.30
CA GLN A 527 -7.75 22.76 -0.73
C GLN A 527 -6.44 23.17 -1.42
N SER A 528 -5.66 22.19 -1.87
CA SER A 528 -4.37 22.41 -2.55
C SER A 528 -4.46 22.43 -4.07
N ALA A 529 -5.64 22.24 -4.67
CA ALA A 529 -5.81 22.15 -6.12
C ALA A 529 -5.34 23.42 -6.85
N SER A 530 -5.54 24.60 -6.24
CA SER A 530 -5.05 25.89 -6.77
C SER A 530 -3.52 25.95 -6.84
N GLU A 531 -2.85 25.43 -5.81
CA GLU A 531 -1.40 25.36 -5.73
C GLU A 531 -0.82 24.29 -6.69
N PHE A 532 -1.51 23.15 -6.83
CA PHE A 532 -1.17 22.12 -7.81
C PHE A 532 -1.13 22.69 -9.24
N VAL A 533 -2.21 23.36 -9.67
CA VAL A 533 -2.29 23.95 -11.02
C VAL A 533 -1.19 25.00 -11.24
N ARG A 534 -0.96 25.86 -10.23
CA ARG A 534 0.07 26.90 -10.26
C ARG A 534 1.48 26.31 -10.40
N GLN A 535 1.80 25.25 -9.65
CA GLN A 535 3.14 24.65 -9.66
C GLN A 535 3.42 23.86 -10.94
N VAL A 536 2.46 23.06 -11.42
CA VAL A 536 2.67 22.20 -12.60
C VAL A 536 2.91 23.05 -13.85
N ASN A 537 2.13 24.13 -14.03
CA ASN A 537 2.24 25.12 -15.12
C ASN A 537 2.47 24.50 -16.52
N ASN A 538 1.93 23.30 -16.75
CA ASN A 538 1.98 22.59 -18.02
C ASN A 538 0.61 21.94 -18.24
N LEU A 539 -0.16 22.54 -19.15
CA LEU A 539 -1.55 22.16 -19.40
C LEU A 539 -1.69 20.76 -19.99
N SER A 540 -0.70 20.28 -20.75
CA SER A 540 -0.68 18.90 -21.25
C SER A 540 -0.59 17.90 -20.09
N TYR A 541 0.26 18.18 -19.10
CA TYR A 541 0.42 17.31 -17.94
C TYR A 541 -0.82 17.30 -17.04
N ILE A 542 -1.49 18.45 -16.91
CA ILE A 542 -2.76 18.57 -16.19
C ILE A 542 -3.88 17.83 -16.93
N THR A 543 -3.94 17.94 -18.26
CA THR A 543 -4.94 17.23 -19.08
C THR A 543 -4.80 15.72 -18.95
N GLU A 544 -3.58 15.19 -19.02
CA GLU A 544 -3.31 13.77 -18.80
C GLU A 544 -3.69 13.32 -17.38
N PHE A 545 -3.36 14.14 -16.37
CA PHE A 545 -3.74 13.91 -14.99
C PHE A 545 -5.27 13.81 -14.84
N VAL A 546 -6.01 14.77 -15.41
CA VAL A 546 -7.48 14.81 -15.42
C VAL A 546 -8.08 13.57 -16.07
N CYS A 547 -7.53 13.11 -17.20
CA CYS A 547 -7.99 11.90 -17.87
C CYS A 547 -7.78 10.63 -17.03
N ALA A 548 -6.75 10.60 -16.19
CA ALA A 548 -6.36 9.44 -15.37
C ALA A 548 -7.10 9.32 -14.03
N ILE A 549 -7.85 10.34 -13.58
CA ILE A 549 -8.57 10.29 -12.30
C ILE A 549 -9.73 9.28 -12.36
N ASN A 550 -9.87 8.48 -11.30
CA ASN A 550 -10.93 7.50 -11.13
C ASN A 550 -11.57 7.56 -9.73
N ASN A 551 -12.72 6.91 -9.56
CA ASN A 551 -13.44 6.87 -8.28
C ASN A 551 -12.79 5.91 -7.25
N GLU A 552 -11.95 4.98 -7.71
CA GLU A 552 -11.28 4.02 -6.82
C GLU A 552 -10.25 4.72 -5.94
N ASN A 553 -10.15 4.29 -4.67
CA ASN A 553 -9.05 4.70 -3.81
C ASN A 553 -7.86 3.75 -4.03
N ILE A 554 -6.80 4.25 -4.66
CA ILE A 554 -5.67 3.39 -5.02
C ILE A 554 -4.74 3.08 -3.83
N THR A 555 -4.80 3.86 -2.75
CA THR A 555 -4.02 3.56 -1.53
C THR A 555 -4.57 2.32 -0.83
N GLU A 556 -5.88 2.10 -0.89
CA GLU A 556 -6.56 0.94 -0.30
C GLU A 556 -6.58 -0.30 -1.20
N THR A 557 -6.43 -0.14 -2.51
CA THR A 557 -6.49 -1.24 -3.49
C THR A 557 -5.09 -1.66 -3.94
N LEU A 558 -4.44 -0.89 -4.81
CA LEU A 558 -3.16 -1.22 -5.43
C LEU A 558 -1.97 -1.09 -4.47
N TYR A 559 -2.03 -0.10 -3.58
CA TYR A 559 -0.91 0.23 -2.69
C TYR A 559 -1.16 -0.10 -1.22
N LYS A 560 -2.16 -0.95 -0.94
CA LYS A 560 -2.53 -1.40 0.41
C LYS A 560 -1.35 -1.93 1.23
N LYS A 561 -0.39 -2.54 0.55
CA LYS A 561 0.83 -3.13 1.15
C LYS A 561 1.80 -2.08 1.70
N PHE A 562 1.68 -0.83 1.28
CA PHE A 562 2.55 0.27 1.68
C PHE A 562 1.86 1.10 2.77
N GLN A 563 1.92 0.59 4.00
CA GLN A 563 1.22 1.14 5.17
C GLN A 563 1.52 2.64 5.44
N PHE A 564 2.66 3.16 4.98
CA PHE A 564 3.00 4.58 5.10
C PHE A 564 2.11 5.51 4.26
N LEU A 565 1.45 5.00 3.21
CA LEU A 565 0.48 5.76 2.42
C LEU A 565 -0.86 5.96 3.15
N SER A 566 -1.08 5.23 4.24
CA SER A 566 -2.31 5.29 5.04
C SER A 566 -2.14 6.10 6.33
N LEU A 567 -0.94 6.67 6.58
CA LEU A 567 -0.69 7.49 7.75
C LEU A 567 -1.41 8.85 7.59
N PRO A 568 -2.23 9.29 8.56
CA PRO A 568 -2.86 10.59 8.49
C PRO A 568 -1.78 11.69 8.55
N CYS A 569 -1.73 12.52 7.51
CA CYS A 569 -0.97 13.76 7.56
C CYS A 569 -1.56 14.67 8.67
N ARG A 570 -0.68 15.22 9.52
CA ARG A 570 -0.87 16.18 10.63
C ARG A 570 -2.30 16.69 10.95
N GLU A 571 -2.66 16.63 12.24
CA GLU A 571 -3.90 17.13 12.87
C GLU A 571 -4.14 18.66 12.81
N GLU A 572 -3.37 19.44 12.03
CA GLU A 572 -3.39 20.91 12.06
C GLU A 572 -4.55 21.56 11.26
N PHE A 573 -5.41 20.78 10.58
CA PHE A 573 -6.48 21.31 9.70
C PHE A 573 -7.91 21.18 10.24
N LYS A 574 -8.10 21.01 11.56
CA LYS A 574 -9.46 20.96 12.16
C LYS A 574 -10.13 22.32 12.42
N ASP A 575 -9.39 23.43 12.33
CA ASP A 575 -9.90 24.76 12.70
C ASP A 575 -9.89 25.78 11.54
N LEU A 576 -10.59 25.49 10.45
CA LEU A 576 -11.14 26.55 9.59
C LEU A 576 -12.58 26.18 9.17
N PRO A 577 -13.56 27.09 9.29
CA PRO A 577 -14.93 26.79 8.95
C PRO A 577 -15.04 26.53 7.44
N ALA A 578 -15.45 25.31 7.10
CA ALA A 578 -15.79 24.91 5.74
C ALA A 578 -16.86 25.85 5.18
N LYS A 579 -16.43 26.82 4.37
CA LYS A 579 -17.36 27.61 3.55
C LYS A 579 -17.87 26.74 2.40
N ASP A 580 -19.18 26.53 2.42
CA ASP A 580 -20.05 26.25 1.28
C ASP A 580 -19.63 25.15 0.29
N PHE A 581 -19.48 23.92 0.78
CA PHE A 581 -19.70 22.74 -0.06
C PHE A 581 -20.72 21.82 0.61
N LYS A 582 -21.92 21.72 0.03
CA LYS A 582 -22.94 20.71 0.37
C LYS A 582 -22.42 19.32 -0.01
N ALA A 583 -21.51 18.78 0.79
CA ALA A 583 -21.00 17.43 0.65
C ALA A 583 -22.02 16.43 1.22
N SER A 584 -23.06 16.12 0.45
CA SER A 584 -23.93 14.99 0.79
C SER A 584 -24.13 13.96 -0.31
N GLU A 585 -23.73 14.23 -1.57
CA GLU A 585 -23.95 13.29 -2.70
C GLU A 585 -22.91 13.40 -3.86
N CYS A 586 -21.67 13.83 -3.62
CA CYS A 586 -20.72 14.09 -4.72
C CYS A 586 -19.61 13.04 -4.86
N ASN A 587 -19.44 12.51 -6.08
CA ASN A 587 -18.37 11.60 -6.49
C ASN A 587 -16.96 12.25 -6.38
N LYS A 588 -15.93 11.45 -6.06
CA LYS A 588 -14.52 11.87 -5.96
C LYS A 588 -14.07 12.58 -7.24
N VAL A 589 -14.31 11.95 -8.39
CA VAL A 589 -13.93 12.47 -9.72
C VAL A 589 -14.52 13.86 -9.91
N SER A 590 -15.85 14.00 -9.80
CA SER A 590 -16.56 15.26 -10.07
C SER A 590 -16.10 16.40 -9.15
N SER A 591 -15.82 16.11 -7.88
CA SER A 591 -15.34 17.11 -6.92
C SER A 591 -13.91 17.59 -7.23
N VAL A 592 -13.01 16.66 -7.55
CA VAL A 592 -11.62 16.98 -7.89
C VAL A 592 -11.54 17.75 -9.20
N LEU A 593 -12.28 17.32 -10.22
CA LEU A 593 -12.33 17.99 -11.52
C LEU A 593 -12.93 19.40 -11.41
N LEU A 594 -13.95 19.60 -10.56
CA LEU A 594 -14.51 20.92 -10.28
C LEU A 594 -13.47 21.85 -9.60
N ALA A 595 -12.72 21.34 -8.63
CA ALA A 595 -11.67 22.13 -7.96
C ALA A 595 -10.53 22.52 -8.92
N ILE A 596 -10.11 21.59 -9.79
CA ILE A 596 -9.11 21.87 -10.83
C ILE A 596 -9.66 22.88 -11.84
N ARG A 597 -10.92 22.76 -12.25
CA ARG A 597 -11.57 23.71 -13.18
C ARG A 597 -11.56 25.12 -12.62
N LYS A 598 -12.01 25.32 -11.37
CA LYS A 598 -11.95 26.62 -10.69
C LYS A 598 -10.53 27.17 -10.61
N ALA A 599 -9.56 26.32 -10.28
CA ALA A 599 -8.15 26.70 -10.23
C ALA A 599 -7.60 27.13 -11.60
N LEU A 600 -7.99 26.45 -12.69
CA LEU A 600 -7.60 26.82 -14.05
C LEU A 600 -8.18 28.19 -14.45
N GLU A 601 -9.43 28.46 -14.10
CA GLU A 601 -10.10 29.75 -14.37
C GLU A 601 -9.46 30.91 -13.60
N GLU A 602 -9.11 30.69 -12.33
CA GLU A 602 -8.56 31.75 -11.46
C GLU A 602 -7.05 31.99 -11.65
N LYS A 603 -6.26 30.95 -11.89
CA LYS A 603 -4.78 31.01 -11.83
C LYS A 603 -4.09 31.01 -13.17
N VAL A 604 -4.73 30.52 -14.24
CA VAL A 604 -4.10 30.37 -15.56
C VAL A 604 -4.66 31.41 -16.53
N PRO A 605 -3.80 32.18 -17.23
CA PRO A 605 -4.26 33.17 -18.21
C PRO A 605 -5.00 32.52 -19.38
N GLU A 606 -5.85 33.31 -20.03
CA GLU A 606 -6.69 32.83 -21.14
C GLU A 606 -5.83 32.36 -22.31
N SER A 607 -5.92 31.06 -22.61
CA SER A 607 -5.21 30.43 -23.72
C SER A 607 -6.05 29.30 -24.32
N PRO A 608 -5.87 28.96 -25.61
CA PRO A 608 -6.61 27.89 -26.25
C PRO A 608 -6.49 26.56 -25.49
N SER A 609 -5.27 26.22 -25.07
CA SER A 609 -4.97 25.01 -24.29
C SER A 609 -5.64 25.00 -22.91
N ARG A 610 -5.87 26.17 -22.29
CA ARG A 610 -6.60 26.26 -21.01
C ARG A 610 -8.04 25.82 -21.23
N GLU A 611 -8.68 26.32 -22.28
CA GLU A 611 -10.08 26.01 -22.57
C GLU A 611 -10.27 24.53 -22.93
N LEU A 612 -9.37 23.95 -23.73
CA LEU A 612 -9.38 22.50 -24.02
C LEU A 612 -9.23 21.66 -22.74
N CYS A 613 -8.38 22.08 -21.81
CA CYS A 613 -8.24 21.42 -20.51
C CYS A 613 -9.54 21.53 -19.69
N ILE A 614 -10.20 22.70 -19.67
CA ILE A 614 -11.50 22.88 -19.00
C ILE A 614 -12.58 21.98 -19.63
N LEU A 615 -12.66 21.91 -20.96
CA LEU A 615 -13.55 20.98 -21.66
C LEU A 615 -13.27 19.52 -21.27
N THR A 616 -11.99 19.17 -21.06
CA THR A 616 -11.61 17.84 -20.54
C THR A 616 -12.22 17.59 -19.16
N THR A 617 -12.13 18.57 -18.24
CA THR A 617 -12.72 18.43 -16.90
C THR A 617 -14.25 18.26 -16.94
N LEU A 618 -14.93 18.89 -17.91
CA LEU A 618 -16.38 18.80 -18.10
C LEU A 618 -16.79 17.44 -18.65
N ALA A 619 -16.12 16.99 -19.71
CA ALA A 619 -16.39 15.71 -20.36
C ALA A 619 -16.08 14.50 -19.46
N ARG A 620 -15.06 14.60 -18.60
CA ARG A 620 -14.64 13.51 -17.70
C ARG A 620 -15.32 13.53 -16.32
N SER A 621 -16.21 14.48 -16.05
CA SER A 621 -17.04 14.47 -14.84
C SER A 621 -17.96 13.25 -14.81
N ASP A 622 -18.41 12.85 -13.63
CA ASP A 622 -19.29 11.69 -13.44
C ASP A 622 -20.56 12.10 -12.66
N PRO A 623 -21.71 12.28 -13.33
CA PRO A 623 -21.94 12.12 -14.78
C PRO A 623 -21.28 13.22 -15.65
N PRO A 624 -21.02 12.97 -16.96
CA PRO A 624 -20.43 13.96 -17.87
C PRO A 624 -21.26 15.23 -18.03
N ALA A 625 -20.65 16.40 -17.80
CA ALA A 625 -21.30 17.71 -17.90
C ALA A 625 -21.25 18.24 -19.35
N LEU A 626 -21.84 17.48 -20.28
CA LEU A 626 -21.77 17.77 -21.73
C LEU A 626 -22.53 19.04 -22.12
N GLU A 627 -23.63 19.36 -21.44
CA GLU A 627 -24.40 20.59 -21.70
C GLU A 627 -23.60 21.85 -21.38
N GLU A 628 -22.92 21.89 -20.23
CA GLU A 628 -22.03 22.99 -19.87
C GLU A 628 -20.84 23.12 -20.84
N ALA A 629 -20.29 22.00 -21.32
CA ALA A 629 -19.23 21.99 -22.33
C ALA A 629 -19.71 22.57 -23.66
N LEU A 630 -20.91 22.18 -24.10
CA LEU A 630 -21.51 22.67 -25.34
C LEU A 630 -21.93 24.14 -25.26
N GLU A 631 -22.42 24.61 -24.12
CA GLU A 631 -22.72 26.03 -23.89
C GLU A 631 -21.44 26.88 -24.01
N ARG A 632 -20.30 26.39 -23.51
CA ARG A 632 -19.00 27.06 -23.73
C ARG A 632 -18.60 27.09 -25.19
N ILE A 633 -18.74 25.98 -25.91
CA ILE A 633 -18.46 25.91 -27.36
C ILE A 633 -19.37 26.87 -28.13
N LYS A 634 -20.63 27.01 -27.72
CA LYS A 634 -21.59 27.96 -28.28
C LYS A 634 -21.11 29.40 -28.10
N ILE A 635 -20.67 29.78 -26.90
CA ILE A 635 -20.11 31.12 -26.62
C ILE A 635 -18.86 31.38 -27.47
N ILE A 636 -17.97 30.39 -27.63
CA ILE A 636 -16.78 30.49 -28.50
C ILE A 636 -17.22 30.74 -29.95
N ARG A 637 -18.24 30.04 -30.43
CA ARG A 637 -18.75 30.22 -31.79
C ARG A 637 -19.43 31.57 -32.01
N GLU A 638 -20.24 32.03 -31.06
CA GLU A 638 -20.88 33.34 -31.14
C GLU A 638 -19.82 34.46 -31.17
N THR A 639 -18.75 34.32 -30.38
CA THR A 639 -17.62 35.27 -30.43
C THR A 639 -16.82 35.19 -31.74
N GLU A 640 -16.65 34.01 -32.34
CA GLU A 640 -16.06 33.86 -33.69
C GLU A 640 -16.89 34.57 -34.78
N LEU A 641 -18.22 34.50 -34.69
CA LEU A 641 -19.17 35.07 -35.67
C LEU A 641 -19.33 36.59 -35.53
N LEU A 642 -19.17 37.14 -34.32
CA LEU A 642 -19.29 38.60 -34.06
C LEU A 642 -18.13 39.43 -34.61
N GLY A 643 -17.07 38.80 -35.13
CA GLY A 643 -16.10 39.43 -36.02
C GLY A 643 -15.33 40.65 -35.48
N SER A 644 -15.13 40.77 -34.15
CA SER A 644 -14.32 41.86 -33.59
C SER A 644 -12.82 41.52 -33.61
N ASP A 645 -12.04 42.35 -34.31
CA ASP A 645 -10.56 42.33 -34.35
C ASP A 645 -9.94 42.77 -33.01
N GLU A 646 -10.07 41.95 -31.97
CA GLU A 646 -9.47 42.17 -30.64
C GLU A 646 -8.66 40.92 -30.19
N PRO A 647 -7.65 41.07 -29.31
CA PRO A 647 -6.71 40.00 -28.92
C PRO A 647 -7.37 38.79 -28.24
N ARG A 648 -8.69 38.84 -27.96
CA ARG A 648 -9.48 37.72 -27.44
C ARG A 648 -9.53 36.52 -28.40
N ARG A 649 -9.36 36.73 -29.71
CA ARG A 649 -9.33 35.63 -30.71
C ARG A 649 -8.10 34.71 -30.58
N MET A 650 -7.01 35.19 -29.97
CA MET A 650 -5.82 34.37 -29.68
C MET A 650 -5.96 33.54 -28.38
N SER A 651 -6.95 33.86 -27.54
CA SER A 651 -7.10 33.29 -26.19
C SER A 651 -8.02 32.07 -26.11
N TYR A 652 -8.78 31.76 -27.17
CA TYR A 652 -9.72 30.65 -27.21
C TYR A 652 -9.43 29.74 -28.42
N PRO A 653 -9.67 28.42 -28.33
CA PRO A 653 -9.57 27.52 -29.46
C PRO A 653 -10.70 27.79 -30.45
N SER A 654 -10.58 27.31 -31.69
CA SER A 654 -11.72 27.41 -32.61
C SER A 654 -12.88 26.54 -32.14
N ALA A 655 -14.13 26.94 -32.42
CA ALA A 655 -15.31 26.14 -32.08
C ALA A 655 -15.25 24.72 -32.69
N GLU A 656 -14.67 24.57 -33.89
CA GLU A 656 -14.46 23.28 -34.54
C GLU A 656 -13.40 22.42 -33.81
N GLU A 657 -12.31 23.03 -33.36
CA GLU A 657 -11.25 22.36 -32.60
C GLU A 657 -11.75 21.90 -31.24
N ALA A 658 -12.46 22.77 -30.51
CA ALA A 658 -13.09 22.47 -29.24
C ALA A 658 -14.11 21.34 -29.34
N LEU A 659 -14.91 21.33 -30.41
CA LEU A 659 -15.89 20.27 -30.68
C LEU A 659 -15.22 18.94 -31.02
N LYS A 660 -14.19 18.93 -31.87
CA LYS A 660 -13.41 17.72 -32.18
C LYS A 660 -12.76 17.14 -30.93
N HIS A 661 -12.23 18.00 -30.07
CA HIS A 661 -11.66 17.60 -28.79
C HIS A 661 -12.71 17.00 -27.83
N LEU A 662 -13.91 17.59 -27.74
CA LEU A 662 -15.02 17.03 -26.95
C LEU A 662 -15.49 15.67 -27.48
N LEU A 663 -15.63 15.53 -28.81
CA LEU A 663 -16.00 14.27 -29.47
C LEU A 663 -14.93 13.18 -29.32
N TRP A 664 -13.66 13.54 -29.07
CA TRP A 664 -12.62 12.57 -28.74
C TRP A 664 -12.75 12.02 -27.31
N LEU A 665 -13.28 12.81 -26.38
CA LEU A 665 -13.37 12.47 -24.96
C LEU A 665 -14.67 11.76 -24.56
N ALA A 666 -15.76 12.02 -25.28
CA ALA A 666 -17.10 11.57 -24.96
C ALA A 666 -17.74 10.85 -26.15
N ASP A 667 -18.79 10.07 -25.88
CA ASP A 667 -19.52 9.39 -26.94
C ASP A 667 -20.27 10.37 -27.85
N SER A 668 -20.14 10.16 -29.16
CA SER A 668 -20.70 11.02 -30.20
C SER A 668 -22.23 11.17 -30.12
N GLU A 669 -22.93 10.09 -29.73
CA GLU A 669 -24.38 10.11 -29.55
C GLU A 669 -24.77 10.94 -28.32
N ALA A 670 -24.09 10.73 -27.19
CA ALA A 670 -24.33 11.50 -25.97
C ALA A 670 -24.08 13.01 -26.17
N VAL A 671 -23.05 13.40 -26.93
CA VAL A 671 -22.77 14.82 -27.26
C VAL A 671 -23.86 15.39 -28.16
N TYR A 672 -24.36 14.62 -29.15
CA TYR A 672 -25.47 15.06 -30.00
C TYR A 672 -26.79 15.21 -29.22
N GLU A 673 -27.10 14.26 -28.34
CA GLU A 673 -28.26 14.32 -27.46
C GLU A 673 -28.20 15.50 -26.49
N ALA A 674 -27.03 15.77 -25.91
CA ALA A 674 -26.81 16.95 -25.08
C ALA A 674 -26.98 18.26 -25.88
N ALA A 675 -26.52 18.31 -27.13
CA ALA A 675 -26.71 19.46 -28.01
C ALA A 675 -28.19 19.70 -28.36
N LEU A 676 -28.95 18.64 -28.60
CA LEU A 676 -30.42 18.73 -28.75
C LEU A 676 -31.08 19.25 -27.46
N GLY A 677 -30.58 18.85 -26.29
CA GLY A 677 -31.05 19.29 -24.98
C GLY A 677 -30.90 20.80 -24.71
N LEU A 678 -29.99 21.48 -25.42
CA LEU A 678 -29.84 22.94 -25.37
C LEU A 678 -30.87 23.68 -26.24
N TYR A 679 -31.69 22.94 -27.01
CA TYR A 679 -32.71 23.45 -27.93
C TYR A 679 -32.17 24.37 -29.05
N ASP A 680 -30.86 24.32 -29.33
CA ASP A 680 -30.22 25.02 -30.45
C ASP A 680 -29.97 24.05 -31.61
N LEU A 681 -30.87 24.07 -32.60
CA LEU A 681 -30.83 23.17 -33.76
C LEU A 681 -29.56 23.38 -34.62
N ASN A 682 -29.00 24.61 -34.65
CA ASN A 682 -27.80 24.92 -35.41
C ASN A 682 -26.54 24.35 -34.76
N LEU A 683 -26.48 24.34 -33.43
CA LEU A 683 -25.42 23.67 -32.69
C LEU A 683 -25.51 22.15 -32.86
N ALA A 684 -26.72 21.58 -32.73
CA ALA A 684 -26.96 20.15 -32.92
C ALA A 684 -26.59 19.68 -34.34
N ALA A 685 -26.87 20.47 -35.39
CA ALA A 685 -26.48 20.17 -36.76
C ALA A 685 -24.96 20.10 -36.95
N ILE A 686 -24.21 20.99 -36.29
CA ILE A 686 -22.74 21.00 -36.40
C ILE A 686 -22.11 19.85 -35.63
N VAL A 687 -22.66 19.50 -34.46
CA VAL A 687 -22.27 18.30 -33.72
C VAL A 687 -22.53 17.06 -34.56
N ALA A 688 -23.70 16.95 -35.20
CA ALA A 688 -24.04 15.83 -36.09
C ALA A 688 -23.08 15.72 -37.29
N LEU A 689 -22.72 16.85 -37.91
CA LEU A 689 -21.79 16.89 -39.04
C LEU A 689 -20.38 16.43 -38.63
N ASN A 690 -19.89 16.89 -37.48
CA ASN A 690 -18.55 16.52 -36.99
C ASN A 690 -18.50 15.11 -36.37
N SER A 691 -19.63 14.54 -35.97
CA SER A 691 -19.74 13.17 -35.46
C SER A 691 -19.93 12.10 -36.55
N GLN A 692 -19.85 12.47 -37.83
CA GLN A 692 -20.02 11.56 -38.98
C GLN A 692 -21.38 10.83 -39.00
N ARG A 693 -22.43 11.41 -38.41
CA ARG A 693 -23.79 10.88 -38.57
C ARG A 693 -24.27 11.06 -40.01
N ASP A 694 -25.12 10.14 -40.50
CA ASP A 694 -25.65 10.23 -41.86
C ASP A 694 -26.53 11.49 -41.99
N PRO A 695 -26.19 12.44 -42.90
CA PRO A 695 -27.01 13.61 -43.17
C PRO A 695 -28.46 13.27 -43.53
N LYS A 696 -28.71 12.09 -44.09
CA LYS A 696 -30.06 11.62 -44.42
C LYS A 696 -30.91 11.29 -43.20
N GLU A 697 -30.29 11.02 -42.06
CA GLU A 697 -31.01 10.68 -40.82
C GLU A 697 -31.29 11.91 -39.96
N PHE A 698 -30.27 12.78 -39.76
CA PHE A 698 -30.44 13.92 -38.85
C PHE A 698 -31.02 15.17 -39.51
N LEU A 699 -30.78 15.43 -40.81
CA LEU A 699 -31.31 16.63 -41.46
C LEU A 699 -32.83 16.64 -41.56
N PRO A 700 -33.52 15.56 -41.99
CA PRO A 700 -34.98 15.55 -42.03
C PRO A 700 -35.59 15.74 -40.64
N TYR A 701 -34.97 15.16 -39.61
CA TYR A 701 -35.41 15.28 -38.24
C TYR A 701 -35.26 16.71 -37.70
N LEU A 702 -34.13 17.38 -37.98
CA LEU A 702 -33.96 18.79 -37.57
C LEU A 702 -34.90 19.74 -38.33
N GLN A 703 -35.18 19.46 -39.61
CA GLN A 703 -36.16 20.22 -40.39
C GLN A 703 -37.59 20.03 -39.87
N GLU A 704 -37.95 18.82 -39.46
CA GLU A 704 -39.22 18.53 -38.80
C GLU A 704 -39.36 19.35 -37.51
N LEU A 705 -38.32 19.36 -36.67
CA LEU A 705 -38.30 20.15 -35.42
C LEU A 705 -38.37 21.67 -35.67
N GLU A 706 -37.69 22.17 -36.71
CA GLU A 706 -37.71 23.60 -37.08
C GLU A 706 -39.11 24.06 -37.54
N SER A 707 -39.90 23.14 -38.11
CA SER A 707 -41.27 23.43 -38.56
C SER A 707 -42.30 23.51 -37.42
N MET A 708 -41.97 23.02 -36.21
CA MET A 708 -42.88 22.96 -35.06
C MET A 708 -42.88 24.27 -34.24
N PRO A 709 -43.99 24.59 -33.54
CA PRO A 709 -44.00 25.66 -32.54
C PRO A 709 -42.96 25.43 -31.42
N PRO A 710 -42.33 26.48 -30.85
CA PRO A 710 -41.20 26.32 -29.93
C PRO A 710 -41.45 25.43 -28.71
N LEU A 711 -42.64 25.49 -28.09
CA LEU A 711 -42.99 24.63 -26.94
C LEU A 711 -43.21 23.17 -27.34
N LEU A 712 -43.78 22.93 -28.52
CA LEU A 712 -44.00 21.60 -29.06
C LEU A 712 -42.68 20.95 -29.48
N MET A 713 -41.77 21.74 -30.07
CA MET A 713 -40.41 21.32 -30.38
C MET A 713 -39.68 20.86 -29.12
N ARG A 714 -39.67 21.68 -28.05
CA ARG A 714 -39.03 21.34 -26.76
C ARG A 714 -39.62 20.09 -26.13
N TYR A 715 -40.95 19.96 -26.13
CA TYR A 715 -41.63 18.75 -25.67
C TYR A 715 -41.18 17.50 -26.43
N THR A 716 -41.14 17.58 -27.77
CA THR A 716 -40.77 16.45 -28.64
C THR A 716 -39.31 16.04 -28.44
N ILE A 717 -38.41 17.03 -28.29
CA ILE A 717 -37.00 16.81 -27.97
C ILE A 717 -36.86 16.13 -26.61
N ASP A 718 -37.45 16.69 -25.55
CA ASP A 718 -37.34 16.12 -24.20
C ASP A 718 -37.96 14.72 -24.10
N LEU A 719 -39.03 14.45 -24.84
CA LEU A 719 -39.63 13.12 -24.94
C LEU A 719 -38.66 12.10 -25.57
N ARG A 720 -37.94 12.50 -26.62
CA ARG A 720 -36.91 11.68 -27.27
C ARG A 720 -35.70 11.45 -26.35
N LEU A 721 -35.25 12.50 -25.66
CA LEU A 721 -34.14 12.45 -24.71
C LEU A 721 -34.50 11.78 -23.37
N GLN A 722 -35.73 11.26 -23.24
CA GLN A 722 -36.25 10.65 -22.01
C GLN A 722 -36.24 11.59 -20.79
N ARG A 723 -36.25 12.91 -21.01
CA ARG A 723 -36.33 13.96 -19.99
C ARG A 723 -37.79 14.25 -19.64
N PHE A 724 -38.47 13.22 -19.16
CA PHE A 724 -39.93 13.23 -19.02
C PHE A 724 -40.46 14.34 -18.08
N GLU A 725 -39.69 14.76 -17.08
CA GLU A 725 -40.06 15.88 -16.20
C GLU A 725 -40.12 17.23 -16.93
N ASN A 726 -39.16 17.50 -17.82
CA ASN A 726 -39.16 18.74 -18.61
C ASN A 726 -40.19 18.66 -19.73
N ALA A 727 -40.35 17.49 -20.36
CA ALA A 727 -41.44 17.23 -21.29
C ALA A 727 -42.81 17.54 -20.64
N LEU A 728 -43.02 17.11 -19.39
CA LEU A 728 -44.25 17.41 -18.65
C LEU A 728 -44.45 18.92 -18.43
N LYS A 729 -43.39 19.67 -18.08
CA LYS A 729 -43.48 21.13 -17.92
C LYS A 729 -43.86 21.82 -19.24
N HIS A 730 -43.29 21.40 -20.36
CA HIS A 730 -43.58 21.98 -21.67
C HIS A 730 -45.01 21.66 -22.12
N ILE A 731 -45.48 20.42 -21.98
CA ILE A 731 -46.86 20.03 -22.38
C ILE A 731 -47.94 20.70 -21.54
N VAL A 732 -47.71 20.86 -20.22
CA VAL A 732 -48.63 21.61 -19.36
C VAL A 732 -48.67 23.10 -19.78
N SER A 733 -47.53 23.67 -20.18
CA SER A 733 -47.45 25.06 -20.65
C SER A 733 -48.13 25.30 -22.01
N MET A 734 -48.41 24.25 -22.80
CA MET A 734 -49.10 24.35 -24.10
C MET A 734 -50.64 24.50 -23.97
N GLY A 735 -51.21 24.33 -22.77
CA GLY A 735 -52.61 24.60 -22.47
C GLY A 735 -53.56 23.40 -22.68
N ASP A 736 -54.86 23.69 -22.58
CA ASP A 736 -55.92 22.69 -22.37
C ASP A 736 -56.13 21.70 -23.53
N SER A 737 -55.73 22.05 -24.75
CA SER A 737 -55.86 21.17 -25.92
C SER A 737 -55.02 19.89 -25.83
N TYR A 738 -53.96 19.88 -25.00
CA TYR A 738 -53.04 18.75 -24.84
C TYR A 738 -53.18 18.05 -23.48
N HIS A 739 -54.27 18.32 -22.74
CA HIS A 739 -54.48 17.74 -21.42
C HIS A 739 -54.60 16.21 -21.45
N ALA A 740 -55.26 15.67 -22.48
CA ALA A 740 -55.39 14.22 -22.67
C ALA A 740 -54.02 13.55 -22.90
N ASP A 741 -53.15 14.19 -23.68
CA ASP A 741 -51.79 13.70 -23.96
C ASP A 741 -50.89 13.79 -22.72
N CYS A 742 -51.07 14.82 -21.89
CA CYS A 742 -50.42 14.96 -20.58
C CYS A 742 -50.82 13.82 -19.62
N LEU A 743 -52.11 13.50 -19.53
CA LEU A 743 -52.61 12.37 -18.74
C LEU A 743 -52.05 11.03 -19.24
N ASN A 744 -51.99 10.83 -20.56
CA ASN A 744 -51.40 9.62 -21.15
C ASN A 744 -49.90 9.49 -20.83
N LEU A 745 -49.15 10.59 -20.86
CA LEU A 745 -47.74 10.61 -20.48
C LEU A 745 -47.54 10.20 -19.02
N MET A 746 -48.35 10.74 -18.09
CA MET A 746 -48.30 10.39 -16.67
C MET A 746 -48.70 8.94 -16.40
N LYS A 747 -49.74 8.42 -17.07
CA LYS A 747 -50.14 6.99 -16.98
C LYS A 747 -49.02 6.06 -17.44
N LYS A 748 -48.29 6.43 -18.49
CA LYS A 748 -47.15 5.66 -19.00
C LYS A 748 -45.95 5.72 -18.06
N TYR A 749 -45.71 6.85 -17.42
CA TYR A 749 -44.57 7.08 -16.52
C TYR A 749 -45.05 7.57 -15.14
N ALA A 750 -45.36 6.64 -14.24
CA ALA A 750 -45.97 6.95 -12.95
C ALA A 750 -45.13 7.85 -12.02
N GLN A 751 -43.81 7.93 -12.24
CA GLN A 751 -42.91 8.82 -11.51
C GLN A 751 -43.25 10.31 -11.69
N LEU A 752 -44.02 10.63 -12.73
CA LEU A 752 -44.42 11.99 -13.08
C LEU A 752 -45.66 12.48 -12.33
N PHE A 753 -46.47 11.59 -11.71
CA PHE A 753 -47.70 11.98 -11.01
C PHE A 753 -47.47 13.05 -9.92
N PRO A 754 -46.45 12.96 -9.05
CA PRO A 754 -46.18 13.99 -8.05
C PRO A 754 -45.82 15.36 -8.66
N LEU A 755 -45.10 15.37 -9.79
CA LEU A 755 -44.77 16.61 -10.50
C LEU A 755 -45.99 17.18 -11.23
N GLY A 756 -46.82 16.32 -11.83
CA GLY A 756 -48.06 16.68 -12.49
C GLY A 756 -49.07 17.35 -11.54
N LEU A 757 -49.23 16.80 -10.33
CA LEU A 757 -50.08 17.40 -9.28
C LEU A 757 -49.58 18.77 -8.81
N LYS A 758 -48.28 19.08 -8.91
CA LYS A 758 -47.75 20.41 -8.60
C LYS A 758 -47.98 21.43 -9.73
N LEU A 759 -48.03 20.97 -10.97
CA LEU A 759 -48.11 21.83 -12.16
C LEU A 759 -49.55 22.12 -12.59
N ILE A 760 -50.50 21.21 -12.32
CA ILE A 760 -51.92 21.37 -12.69
C ILE A 760 -52.67 22.03 -11.53
N THR A 761 -53.12 23.26 -11.74
CA THR A 761 -53.83 24.07 -10.72
C THR A 761 -55.36 24.02 -10.84
N ASP A 762 -55.89 23.42 -11.90
CA ASP A 762 -57.34 23.30 -12.15
C ASP A 762 -57.94 22.13 -11.34
N PRO A 763 -58.92 22.38 -10.44
CA PRO A 763 -59.45 21.36 -9.53
C PRO A 763 -60.14 20.19 -10.27
N ALA A 764 -60.85 20.44 -11.36
CA ALA A 764 -61.56 19.39 -12.10
C ALA A 764 -60.60 18.45 -12.85
N LYS A 765 -59.46 18.97 -13.28
CA LYS A 765 -58.38 18.21 -13.93
C LYS A 765 -57.53 17.48 -12.90
N MET A 766 -57.33 18.08 -11.72
CA MET A 766 -56.61 17.46 -10.61
C MET A 766 -57.32 16.20 -10.11
N GLU A 767 -58.66 16.20 -10.02
CA GLU A 767 -59.44 15.00 -9.68
C GLU A 767 -59.17 13.83 -10.65
N GLN A 768 -59.10 14.10 -11.96
CA GLN A 768 -58.81 13.08 -12.98
C GLN A 768 -57.38 12.53 -12.87
N VAL A 769 -56.41 13.38 -12.52
CA VAL A 769 -55.01 12.96 -12.29
C VAL A 769 -54.90 12.11 -11.03
N LEU A 770 -55.59 12.50 -9.95
CA LEU A 770 -55.64 11.76 -8.69
C LEU A 770 -56.29 10.39 -8.87
N GLU A 771 -57.40 10.31 -9.61
CA GLU A 771 -58.04 9.03 -9.92
C GLU A 771 -57.10 8.11 -10.75
N ALA A 772 -56.44 8.65 -11.78
CA ALA A 772 -55.48 7.89 -12.57
C ALA A 772 -54.24 7.43 -11.75
N TRP A 773 -53.81 8.23 -10.78
CA TRP A 773 -52.74 7.86 -9.86
C TRP A 773 -53.19 6.75 -8.89
N ALA A 774 -54.42 6.84 -8.38
CA ALA A 774 -55.01 5.83 -7.52
C ALA A 774 -55.21 4.48 -8.24
N ASP A 775 -55.65 4.52 -9.51
CA ASP A 775 -55.74 3.33 -10.37
C ASP A 775 -54.35 2.67 -10.52
N HIS A 776 -53.30 3.44 -10.79
CA HIS A 776 -51.93 2.93 -10.87
C HIS A 776 -51.42 2.31 -9.55
N LEU A 777 -51.66 2.98 -8.41
CA LEU A 777 -51.28 2.47 -7.09
C LEU A 777 -52.00 1.15 -6.77
N SER A 778 -53.25 1.02 -7.22
CA SER A 778 -54.03 -0.21 -7.10
C SER A 778 -53.42 -1.37 -7.91
N ASP A 779 -52.99 -1.11 -9.15
CA ASP A 779 -52.32 -2.10 -10.00
C ASP A 779 -50.97 -2.58 -9.42
N VAL A 780 -50.23 -1.68 -8.76
CA VAL A 780 -48.94 -1.98 -8.10
C VAL A 780 -49.14 -2.68 -6.74
N LYS A 781 -50.40 -2.88 -6.30
CA LYS A 781 -50.78 -3.49 -5.02
C LYS A 781 -50.44 -2.64 -3.78
N CYS A 782 -50.20 -1.35 -3.95
CA CYS A 782 -50.11 -0.39 -2.85
C CYS A 782 -51.52 0.07 -2.45
N PHE A 783 -52.30 -0.88 -1.92
CA PHE A 783 -53.74 -0.71 -1.72
C PHE A 783 -54.10 0.37 -0.68
N GLU A 784 -53.27 0.61 0.32
CA GLU A 784 -53.50 1.62 1.36
C GLU A 784 -53.36 3.06 0.82
N ASP A 785 -52.29 3.31 0.07
CA ASP A 785 -52.08 4.58 -0.62
C ASP A 785 -53.15 4.79 -1.70
N ALA A 786 -53.46 3.76 -2.50
CA ALA A 786 -54.52 3.81 -3.50
C ALA A 786 -55.87 4.17 -2.88
N ALA A 787 -56.23 3.54 -1.76
CA ALA A 787 -57.49 3.82 -1.05
C ALA A 787 -57.57 5.27 -0.56
N THR A 788 -56.46 5.79 -0.04
CA THR A 788 -56.36 7.18 0.42
C THR A 788 -56.47 8.15 -0.75
N THR A 789 -55.83 7.87 -1.89
CA THR A 789 -55.92 8.70 -3.09
C THR A 789 -57.33 8.67 -3.70
N TYR A 790 -57.99 7.51 -3.76
CA TYR A 790 -59.40 7.41 -4.18
C TYR A 790 -60.34 8.17 -3.26
N PHE A 791 -60.04 8.17 -1.96
CA PHE A 791 -60.79 8.94 -0.97
C PHE A 791 -60.65 10.45 -1.23
N CYS A 792 -59.45 10.94 -1.56
CA CYS A 792 -59.21 12.33 -1.92
C CYS A 792 -59.94 12.77 -3.21
N CYS A 793 -60.13 11.87 -4.19
CA CYS A 793 -60.86 12.17 -5.43
C CYS A 793 -62.36 11.83 -5.37
N SER A 794 -62.94 11.67 -4.16
CA SER A 794 -64.35 11.33 -3.92
C SER A 794 -64.85 10.02 -4.58
N SER A 795 -63.96 9.11 -4.99
CA SER A 795 -64.30 7.81 -5.57
C SER A 795 -64.47 6.75 -4.47
N LEU A 796 -65.55 6.89 -3.70
CA LEU A 796 -65.78 6.14 -2.46
C LEU A 796 -65.90 4.61 -2.69
N GLU A 797 -66.51 4.17 -3.78
CA GLU A 797 -66.65 2.74 -4.08
C GLU A 797 -65.30 2.05 -4.38
N LYS A 798 -64.41 2.74 -5.13
CA LYS A 798 -63.05 2.25 -5.41
C LYS A 798 -62.19 2.28 -4.14
N ALA A 799 -62.31 3.33 -3.32
CA ALA A 799 -61.64 3.44 -2.03
C ALA A 799 -62.02 2.28 -1.09
N MET A 800 -63.30 1.93 -1.01
CA MET A 800 -63.79 0.82 -0.17
C MET A 800 -63.19 -0.52 -0.60
N LYS A 801 -63.11 -0.79 -1.91
CA LYS A 801 -62.48 -2.01 -2.45
C LYS A 801 -60.99 -2.06 -2.14
N ALA A 802 -60.29 -0.94 -2.27
CA ALA A 802 -58.87 -0.84 -1.96
C ALA A 802 -58.59 -1.01 -0.45
N TYR A 803 -59.40 -0.42 0.44
CA TYR A 803 -59.29 -0.64 1.89
C TYR A 803 -59.57 -2.10 2.31
N ARG A 804 -60.50 -2.79 1.63
CA ARG A 804 -60.74 -4.22 1.89
C ARG A 804 -59.55 -5.06 1.44
N ALA A 805 -58.95 -4.74 0.29
CA ALA A 805 -57.76 -5.42 -0.21
C ALA A 805 -56.51 -5.19 0.65
N SER A 806 -56.39 -4.05 1.35
CA SER A 806 -55.30 -3.78 2.30
C SER A 806 -55.51 -4.43 3.68
N GLY A 807 -56.70 -4.98 3.95
CA GLY A 807 -57.06 -5.51 5.27
C GLY A 807 -57.30 -4.43 6.32
N ASN A 808 -57.50 -3.17 5.90
CA ASN A 808 -57.80 -2.04 6.79
C ASN A 808 -59.32 -1.94 7.02
N TRP A 809 -59.80 -2.73 7.99
CA TRP A 809 -61.23 -2.85 8.32
C TRP A 809 -61.85 -1.53 8.79
N SER A 810 -61.09 -0.67 9.48
CA SER A 810 -61.59 0.62 9.95
C SER A 810 -61.81 1.60 8.79
N GLY A 811 -60.93 1.59 7.78
CA GLY A 811 -61.11 2.32 6.53
C GLY A 811 -62.37 1.88 5.76
N VAL A 812 -62.62 0.57 5.68
CA VAL A 812 -63.83 0.02 5.05
C VAL A 812 -65.11 0.49 5.77
N LEU A 813 -65.15 0.41 7.10
CA LEU A 813 -66.32 0.85 7.89
C LEU A 813 -66.49 2.39 7.88
N THR A 814 -65.40 3.14 7.74
CA THR A 814 -65.45 4.61 7.58
C THR A 814 -66.09 4.99 6.25
N VAL A 815 -65.67 4.35 5.15
CA VAL A 815 -66.26 4.58 3.82
C VAL A 815 -67.71 4.10 3.77
N ALA A 816 -68.03 2.97 4.42
CA ALA A 816 -69.41 2.50 4.61
C ALA A 816 -70.32 3.54 5.29
N GLY A 817 -69.79 4.23 6.31
CA GLY A 817 -70.50 5.33 6.99
C GLY A 817 -70.73 6.54 6.08
N LEU A 818 -69.74 6.91 5.25
CA LEU A 818 -69.87 7.99 4.27
C LEU A 818 -70.85 7.67 3.14
N LEU A 819 -70.93 6.40 2.74
CA LEU A 819 -71.92 5.87 1.80
C LEU A 819 -73.33 5.73 2.41
N LYS A 820 -73.48 6.01 3.71
CA LYS A 820 -74.75 5.95 4.47
C LYS A 820 -75.43 4.57 4.41
N LEU A 821 -74.64 3.49 4.51
CA LEU A 821 -75.16 2.12 4.56
C LEU A 821 -76.06 1.91 5.79
N GLY A 822 -77.06 1.03 5.65
CA GLY A 822 -77.99 0.71 6.73
C GLY A 822 -77.32 -0.03 7.89
N LYS A 823 -77.86 0.06 9.11
CA LYS A 823 -77.30 -0.62 10.30
C LYS A 823 -77.15 -2.13 10.10
N ASP A 824 -78.11 -2.76 9.44
CA ASP A 824 -78.10 -4.21 9.17
C ASP A 824 -77.02 -4.60 8.14
N GLU A 825 -76.77 -3.72 7.16
CA GLU A 825 -75.73 -3.92 6.13
C GLU A 825 -74.34 -3.76 6.74
N VAL A 826 -74.17 -2.80 7.65
CA VAL A 826 -72.91 -2.61 8.41
C VAL A 826 -72.64 -3.80 9.33
N ALA A 827 -73.66 -4.34 10.00
CA ALA A 827 -73.51 -5.52 10.86
C ALA A 827 -73.09 -6.76 10.04
N LYS A 828 -73.69 -6.97 8.86
CA LYS A 828 -73.29 -8.05 7.95
C LYS A 828 -71.86 -7.87 7.44
N LEU A 829 -71.49 -6.66 7.03
CA LEU A 829 -70.14 -6.33 6.58
C LEU A 829 -69.10 -6.52 7.71
N ALA A 830 -69.44 -6.14 8.94
CA ALA A 830 -68.59 -6.36 10.12
C ALA A 830 -68.37 -7.85 10.40
N GLN A 831 -69.40 -8.69 10.25
CA GLN A 831 -69.28 -10.14 10.40
C GLN A 831 -68.36 -10.75 9.33
N GLU A 832 -68.52 -10.38 8.06
CA GLU A 832 -67.64 -10.81 6.96
C GLU A 832 -66.17 -10.40 7.22
N LEU A 833 -65.94 -9.15 7.65
CA LEU A 833 -64.60 -8.66 8.00
C LEU A 833 -64.00 -9.41 9.20
N CYS A 834 -64.81 -9.78 10.18
CA CYS A 834 -64.37 -10.56 11.33
C CYS A 834 -63.85 -11.95 10.90
N GLU A 835 -64.57 -12.64 10.02
CA GLU A 835 -64.15 -13.94 9.46
C GLU A 835 -62.90 -13.81 8.58
N GLU A 836 -62.83 -12.77 7.73
CA GLU A 836 -61.66 -12.49 6.88
C GLU A 836 -60.40 -12.21 7.72
N LEU A 837 -60.50 -11.41 8.79
CA LEU A 837 -59.37 -11.09 9.67
C LEU A 837 -58.92 -12.31 10.49
N GLN A 838 -59.83 -13.19 10.88
CA GLN A 838 -59.48 -14.47 11.51
C GLN A 838 -58.71 -15.37 10.54
N ALA A 839 -59.18 -15.48 9.28
CA ALA A 839 -58.48 -16.24 8.24
C ALA A 839 -57.08 -15.67 7.93
N LEU A 840 -56.91 -14.34 8.06
CA LEU A 840 -55.63 -13.65 7.91
C LEU A 840 -54.71 -13.74 9.15
N GLY A 841 -55.15 -14.40 10.23
CA GLY A 841 -54.35 -14.60 11.44
C GLY A 841 -54.23 -13.35 12.33
N LYS A 842 -55.19 -12.42 12.27
CA LYS A 842 -55.27 -11.21 13.11
C LYS A 842 -56.47 -11.27 14.08
N PRO A 843 -56.50 -12.22 15.05
CA PRO A 843 -57.64 -12.41 15.94
C PRO A 843 -57.91 -11.21 16.87
N GLY A 844 -56.89 -10.41 17.23
CA GLY A 844 -57.07 -9.23 18.08
C GLY A 844 -57.88 -8.11 17.40
N GLU A 845 -57.69 -7.90 16.10
CA GLU A 845 -58.49 -6.93 15.32
C GLU A 845 -59.90 -7.47 15.04
N ALA A 846 -60.03 -8.78 14.78
CA ALA A 846 -61.32 -9.44 14.67
C ALA A 846 -62.13 -9.36 15.97
N ALA A 847 -61.48 -9.47 17.13
CA ALA A 847 -62.11 -9.31 18.44
C ALA A 847 -62.69 -7.92 18.64
N LYS A 848 -61.99 -6.85 18.20
CA LYS A 848 -62.52 -5.47 18.26
C LYS A 848 -63.79 -5.32 17.43
N ILE A 849 -63.82 -5.87 16.21
CA ILE A 849 -65.03 -5.86 15.37
C ILE A 849 -66.17 -6.64 16.02
N ALA A 850 -65.87 -7.82 16.59
CA ALA A 850 -66.85 -8.65 17.27
C ALA A 850 -67.47 -7.95 18.50
N LEU A 851 -66.66 -7.21 19.26
CA LEU A 851 -67.09 -6.47 20.45
C LEU A 851 -67.85 -5.18 20.10
N ASP A 852 -67.30 -4.35 19.21
CA ASP A 852 -67.83 -3.00 18.94
C ASP A 852 -69.00 -2.99 17.96
N TYR A 853 -68.99 -3.87 16.95
CA TYR A 853 -69.98 -3.87 15.86
C TYR A 853 -70.94 -5.06 15.90
N CYS A 854 -70.48 -6.24 16.35
CA CYS A 854 -71.32 -7.45 16.39
C CYS A 854 -71.94 -7.70 17.78
N GLY A 855 -71.44 -7.06 18.85
CA GLY A 855 -71.92 -7.24 20.22
C GLY A 855 -71.69 -8.65 20.81
N ASP A 856 -70.83 -9.47 20.21
CA ASP A 856 -70.56 -10.85 20.65
C ASP A 856 -69.37 -10.90 21.62
N VAL A 857 -69.70 -10.75 22.91
CA VAL A 857 -68.72 -10.73 24.00
C VAL A 857 -68.03 -12.09 24.19
N THR A 858 -68.72 -13.20 23.93
CA THR A 858 -68.17 -14.54 24.15
C THR A 858 -67.14 -14.89 23.08
N ASN A 859 -67.47 -14.60 21.82
CA ASN A 859 -66.55 -14.76 20.70
C ASN A 859 -65.40 -13.76 20.79
N GLY A 860 -65.68 -12.49 21.13
CA GLY A 860 -64.65 -11.46 21.33
C GLY A 860 -63.61 -11.85 22.38
N ILE A 861 -64.01 -12.36 23.54
CA ILE A 861 -63.05 -12.83 24.56
C ILE A 861 -62.29 -14.08 24.12
N SER A 862 -62.93 -15.00 23.38
CA SER A 862 -62.21 -16.15 22.81
C SER A 862 -61.13 -15.70 21.83
N LEU A 863 -61.45 -14.76 20.95
CA LEU A 863 -60.51 -14.19 19.97
C LEU A 863 -59.38 -13.39 20.66
N LEU A 864 -59.65 -12.68 21.76
CA LEU A 864 -58.60 -12.02 22.56
C LEU A 864 -57.67 -13.02 23.25
N ILE A 865 -58.20 -14.16 23.72
CA ILE A 865 -57.38 -15.26 24.25
C ILE A 865 -56.50 -15.85 23.14
N ASP A 866 -57.06 -16.09 21.96
CA ASP A 866 -56.32 -16.58 20.80
C ASP A 866 -55.26 -15.58 20.32
N ALA A 867 -55.54 -14.27 20.45
CA ALA A 867 -54.60 -13.18 20.20
C ALA A 867 -53.53 -13.00 21.29
N ARG A 868 -53.65 -13.70 22.43
CA ARG A 868 -52.78 -13.57 23.61
C ARG A 868 -52.79 -12.16 24.24
N ASP A 869 -53.87 -11.41 24.04
CA ASP A 869 -54.09 -10.08 24.64
C ASP A 869 -54.79 -10.22 26.01
N TRP A 870 -54.03 -10.74 27.00
CA TRP A 870 -54.56 -11.14 28.30
C TRP A 870 -55.18 -9.99 29.11
N GLU A 871 -54.56 -8.81 29.06
CA GLU A 871 -55.00 -7.62 29.80
C GLU A 871 -56.37 -7.12 29.30
N GLU A 872 -56.55 -7.09 27.98
CA GLU A 872 -57.79 -6.64 27.35
C GLU A 872 -58.90 -7.67 27.50
N ALA A 873 -58.58 -8.97 27.35
CA ALA A 873 -59.53 -10.05 27.62
C ALA A 873 -60.09 -9.98 29.05
N LEU A 874 -59.22 -9.73 30.03
CA LEU A 874 -59.62 -9.61 31.44
C LEU A 874 -60.40 -8.31 31.71
N ARG A 875 -59.99 -7.19 31.12
CA ARG A 875 -60.72 -5.90 31.22
C ARG A 875 -62.13 -6.01 30.67
N VAL A 876 -62.32 -6.60 29.49
CA VAL A 876 -63.63 -6.82 28.86
C VAL A 876 -64.47 -7.81 29.69
N ALA A 877 -63.86 -8.89 30.20
CA ALA A 877 -64.57 -9.84 31.07
C ALA A 877 -65.08 -9.18 32.37
N PHE A 878 -64.28 -8.31 33.00
CA PHE A 878 -64.70 -7.52 34.16
C PHE A 878 -65.76 -6.46 33.80
N MET A 879 -65.63 -5.79 32.65
CA MET A 879 -66.58 -4.79 32.17
C MET A 879 -67.99 -5.38 32.04
N HIS A 880 -68.10 -6.61 31.52
CA HIS A 880 -69.37 -7.32 31.38
C HIS A 880 -69.78 -8.15 32.63
N ARG A 881 -69.00 -8.08 33.72
CA ARG A 881 -69.25 -8.76 35.02
C ARG A 881 -69.51 -10.27 34.90
N ARG A 882 -68.78 -10.95 34.01
CA ARG A 882 -68.93 -12.40 33.75
C ARG A 882 -67.81 -13.21 34.38
N GLU A 883 -68.08 -13.84 35.54
CA GLU A 883 -67.12 -14.67 36.28
C GLU A 883 -66.70 -15.94 35.51
N ASP A 884 -67.60 -16.49 34.69
CA ASP A 884 -67.34 -17.64 33.84
C ASP A 884 -66.26 -17.35 32.77
N LEU A 885 -66.20 -16.11 32.27
CA LEU A 885 -65.16 -15.69 31.33
C LEU A 885 -63.85 -15.31 32.03
N ILE A 886 -63.92 -14.70 33.22
CA ILE A 886 -62.72 -14.40 34.03
C ILE A 886 -61.97 -15.69 34.37
N THR A 887 -62.71 -16.72 34.79
CA THR A 887 -62.13 -18.04 35.05
C THR A 887 -61.55 -18.66 33.78
N LYS A 888 -62.24 -18.55 32.63
CA LYS A 888 -61.71 -19.02 31.32
C LYS A 888 -60.38 -18.36 30.96
N VAL A 889 -60.25 -17.03 31.11
CA VAL A 889 -58.99 -16.30 30.83
C VAL A 889 -57.89 -16.73 31.81
N LYS A 890 -58.19 -16.91 33.10
CA LYS A 890 -57.21 -17.37 34.11
C LYS A 890 -56.66 -18.77 33.80
N HIS A 891 -57.52 -19.71 33.40
CA HIS A 891 -57.05 -21.07 33.05
C HIS A 891 -56.19 -21.04 31.77
N ALA A 892 -56.64 -20.31 30.75
CA ALA A 892 -55.92 -20.19 29.48
C ALA A 892 -54.52 -19.55 29.66
N SER A 893 -54.36 -18.55 30.52
CA SER A 893 -53.06 -17.92 30.77
C SER A 893 -52.08 -18.84 31.51
N LEU A 894 -52.57 -19.65 32.46
CA LEU A 894 -51.76 -20.64 33.18
C LEU A 894 -51.31 -21.81 32.29
N GLU A 895 -52.19 -22.28 31.41
CA GLU A 895 -51.86 -23.28 30.40
C GLU A 895 -50.81 -22.74 29.41
N CYS A 896 -50.98 -21.50 28.94
CA CYS A 896 -50.02 -20.81 28.08
C CYS A 896 -48.64 -20.67 28.76
N ALA A 897 -48.62 -20.24 30.02
CA ALA A 897 -47.39 -20.12 30.81
C ALA A 897 -46.66 -21.46 30.97
N SER A 898 -47.41 -22.53 31.21
CA SER A 898 -46.86 -23.89 31.34
C SER A 898 -46.30 -24.40 30.01
N SER A 899 -46.98 -24.14 28.89
CA SER A 899 -46.49 -24.46 27.54
C SER A 899 -45.18 -23.74 27.25
N LEU A 900 -45.12 -22.42 27.46
CA LEU A 900 -43.92 -21.62 27.21
C LEU A 900 -42.73 -22.04 28.09
N ILE A 901 -42.96 -22.39 29.36
CA ILE A 901 -41.90 -22.95 30.22
C ILE A 901 -41.35 -24.25 29.62
N GLY A 902 -42.22 -25.12 29.10
CA GLY A 902 -41.82 -26.35 28.41
C GLY A 902 -41.00 -26.06 27.15
N GLU A 903 -41.49 -25.16 26.30
CA GLU A 903 -40.86 -24.76 25.03
C GLU A 903 -39.47 -24.14 25.25
N TYR A 904 -39.30 -23.27 26.25
CA TYR A 904 -38.00 -22.65 26.54
C TYR A 904 -36.99 -23.64 27.13
N LYS A 905 -37.43 -24.63 27.92
CA LYS A 905 -36.56 -25.72 28.38
C LYS A 905 -36.12 -26.60 27.23
N GLU A 906 -37.04 -27.00 26.35
CA GLU A 906 -36.70 -27.78 25.15
C GLU A 906 -35.79 -26.97 24.21
N GLY A 907 -36.04 -25.67 24.08
CA GLY A 907 -35.21 -24.73 23.33
C GLY A 907 -33.79 -24.66 23.87
N LEU A 908 -33.62 -24.60 25.19
CA LEU A 908 -32.32 -24.60 25.86
C LEU A 908 -31.53 -25.88 25.53
N GLU A 909 -32.17 -27.04 25.61
CA GLU A 909 -31.56 -28.32 25.24
C GLU A 909 -31.16 -28.36 23.77
N LYS A 910 -32.00 -27.83 22.88
CA LYS A 910 -31.72 -27.75 21.44
C LYS A 910 -30.53 -26.84 21.16
N VAL A 911 -30.43 -25.66 21.79
CA VAL A 911 -29.28 -24.75 21.67
C VAL A 911 -27.98 -25.47 22.05
N GLY A 912 -27.97 -26.20 23.17
CA GLY A 912 -26.84 -27.03 23.58
C GLY A 912 -26.47 -28.09 22.53
N LYS A 913 -27.46 -28.88 22.08
CA LYS A 913 -27.26 -29.95 21.07
C LYS A 913 -26.65 -29.41 19.76
N TYR A 914 -27.16 -28.29 19.25
CA TYR A 914 -26.66 -27.69 18.00
C TYR A 914 -25.29 -27.06 18.15
N LEU A 915 -25.00 -26.42 19.29
CA LEU A 915 -23.68 -25.87 19.56
C LEU A 915 -22.62 -26.96 19.68
N THR A 916 -22.91 -28.06 20.40
CA THR A 916 -22.01 -29.21 20.48
C THR A 916 -21.76 -29.81 19.10
N ARG A 917 -22.80 -29.92 18.26
CA ARG A 917 -22.65 -30.39 16.87
C ARG A 917 -21.78 -29.45 16.05
N TYR A 918 -21.96 -28.14 16.16
CA TYR A 918 -21.15 -27.14 15.48
C TYR A 918 -19.67 -27.27 15.85
N LEU A 919 -19.34 -27.32 17.15
CA LEU A 919 -17.97 -27.48 17.63
C LEU A 919 -17.32 -28.78 17.11
N ALA A 920 -18.07 -29.89 17.11
CA ALA A 920 -17.58 -31.17 16.60
C ALA A 920 -17.30 -31.14 15.08
N VAL A 921 -18.17 -30.50 14.29
CA VAL A 921 -17.98 -30.35 12.83
C VAL A 921 -16.74 -29.48 12.55
N ARG A 922 -16.57 -28.39 13.30
CA ARG A 922 -15.44 -27.48 13.16
C ARG A 922 -14.12 -28.14 13.53
N GLN A 923 -14.05 -28.84 14.67
CA GLN A 923 -12.87 -29.58 15.11
C GLN A 923 -12.47 -30.65 14.09
N ARG A 924 -13.45 -31.39 13.54
CA ARG A 924 -13.21 -32.41 12.50
C ARG A 924 -12.66 -31.80 11.21
N ARG A 925 -13.14 -30.62 10.81
CA ARG A 925 -12.65 -29.89 9.62
C ARG A 925 -11.21 -29.42 9.79
N LEU A 926 -10.88 -28.84 10.96
CA LEU A 926 -9.51 -28.41 11.27
C LEU A 926 -8.53 -29.59 11.30
N LEU A 927 -8.92 -30.71 11.91
CA LEU A 927 -8.13 -31.95 11.90
C LEU A 927 -7.93 -32.51 10.47
N LEU A 928 -8.96 -32.46 9.62
CA LEU A 928 -8.86 -32.90 8.23
C LEU A 928 -7.90 -32.01 7.42
N VAL A 929 -7.96 -30.69 7.62
CA VAL A 929 -7.03 -29.75 6.97
C VAL A 929 -5.60 -30.01 7.43
N ALA A 930 -5.38 -30.20 8.74
CA ALA A 930 -4.06 -30.53 9.27
C ALA A 930 -3.51 -31.86 8.72
N LYS A 931 -4.37 -32.88 8.56
CA LYS A 931 -3.98 -34.19 8.03
C LYS A 931 -3.63 -34.15 6.53
N LEU A 932 -4.42 -33.42 5.74
CA LEU A 932 -4.12 -33.19 4.31
C LEU A 932 -2.80 -32.43 4.12
N GLN A 933 -2.52 -31.43 4.98
CA GLN A 933 -1.25 -30.70 4.95
C GLN A 933 -0.04 -31.58 5.33
N SER A 934 -0.24 -32.58 6.21
CA SER A 934 0.82 -33.55 6.53
C SER A 934 1.09 -34.58 5.43
N GLU A 935 0.06 -35.00 4.69
CA GLU A 935 0.21 -35.96 3.58
C GLU A 935 0.76 -35.29 2.30
N ASP A 936 0.39 -34.04 2.00
CA ASP A 936 1.00 -33.23 0.91
C ASP A 936 2.51 -32.98 1.14
N ARG A 937 2.97 -32.97 2.40
CA ARG A 937 4.42 -32.92 2.71
C ARG A 937 5.14 -34.25 2.45
N SER A 938 4.44 -35.39 2.46
CA SER A 938 5.01 -36.71 2.17
C SER A 938 4.97 -37.09 0.69
N MET A 939 4.10 -36.46 -0.10
CA MET A 939 3.94 -36.69 -1.54
C MET A 939 4.91 -35.89 -2.43
N ASN A 940 5.71 -34.98 -1.86
CA ASN A 940 6.68 -34.19 -2.63
C ASN A 940 8.06 -34.88 -2.81
N ASP A 941 8.21 -36.14 -2.38
CA ASP A 941 9.48 -36.89 -2.43
C ASP A 941 9.41 -38.20 -3.26
N LEU A 942 8.38 -38.39 -4.08
CA LEU A 942 8.26 -39.55 -4.98
C LEU A 942 7.86 -39.13 -6.39
N ASP A 943 8.66 -39.55 -7.37
CA ASP A 943 8.48 -39.31 -8.79
C ASP A 943 7.13 -39.83 -9.32
N ASP A 944 6.59 -39.05 -10.25
CA ASP A 944 5.29 -39.18 -10.90
C ASP A 944 5.28 -40.38 -11.87
N ASP A 945 4.77 -41.56 -11.44
CA ASP A 945 4.24 -42.58 -12.37
C ASP A 945 3.40 -43.73 -11.76
N THR A 946 3.14 -43.79 -10.44
CA THR A 946 2.39 -44.93 -9.85
C THR A 946 1.28 -44.55 -8.86
N VAL A 947 0.42 -43.58 -9.18
CA VAL A 947 -0.78 -43.30 -8.35
C VAL A 947 -2.05 -43.50 -9.17
N SER A 948 -2.39 -44.77 -9.44
CA SER A 948 -3.71 -45.15 -9.99
C SER A 948 -4.49 -46.17 -9.15
N GLU A 949 -4.02 -46.59 -7.97
CA GLU A 949 -4.70 -47.67 -7.22
C GLU A 949 -5.09 -47.41 -5.75
N THR A 950 -5.03 -46.16 -5.24
CA THR A 950 -5.44 -45.87 -3.85
C THR A 950 -6.64 -44.92 -3.70
N SER A 951 -7.36 -44.62 -4.78
CA SER A 951 -8.49 -43.66 -4.77
C SER A 951 -9.78 -44.18 -4.11
N SER A 952 -9.86 -45.46 -3.72
CA SER A 952 -11.12 -46.09 -3.30
C SER A 952 -11.47 -45.95 -1.81
N THR A 953 -10.55 -45.50 -0.95
CA THR A 953 -10.84 -45.22 0.47
C THR A 953 -11.11 -43.74 0.77
N PHE A 954 -10.84 -42.82 -0.16
CA PHE A 954 -10.96 -41.36 0.08
C PHE A 954 -12.28 -40.75 -0.39
N SER A 955 -13.13 -41.50 -1.11
CA SER A 955 -14.37 -40.96 -1.71
C SER A 955 -15.43 -40.48 -0.71
N GLY A 956 -15.29 -40.80 0.59
CA GLY A 956 -16.16 -40.29 1.64
C GLY A 956 -15.78 -38.90 2.19
N MET A 957 -14.62 -38.34 1.83
CA MET A 957 -14.02 -37.17 2.50
C MET A 957 -13.91 -35.90 1.64
N SER A 958 -14.37 -35.91 0.39
CA SER A 958 -14.26 -34.74 -0.52
C SER A 958 -15.33 -33.65 -0.32
N VAL A 959 -16.25 -33.83 0.63
CA VAL A 959 -17.41 -32.94 0.79
C VAL A 959 -17.07 -31.68 1.61
N TYR A 960 -15.99 -31.70 2.40
CA TYR A 960 -15.63 -30.59 3.29
C TYR A 960 -14.52 -29.66 2.75
N THR A 961 -13.97 -29.92 1.57
CA THR A 961 -12.76 -29.27 1.04
C THR A 961 -13.02 -28.42 -0.21
N THR A 962 -14.15 -27.72 -0.30
CA THR A 962 -14.41 -26.80 -1.43
C THR A 962 -13.55 -25.52 -1.44
N GLY A 963 -12.62 -25.36 -0.49
CA GLY A 963 -11.71 -24.22 -0.41
C GLY A 963 -10.27 -24.46 -0.91
N SER A 964 -9.91 -25.68 -1.29
CA SER A 964 -8.50 -26.01 -1.59
C SER A 964 -8.37 -26.91 -2.82
N SER A 965 -8.67 -26.39 -4.01
CA SER A 965 -8.24 -27.01 -5.27
C SER A 965 -8.11 -25.97 -6.39
N THR A 966 -7.02 -25.21 -6.38
CA THR A 966 -6.56 -24.44 -7.54
C THR A 966 -5.44 -25.21 -8.25
N ARG A 967 -5.79 -26.34 -8.90
CA ARG A 967 -5.00 -26.85 -10.03
C ARG A 967 -5.44 -26.08 -11.27
N LYS A 968 -4.61 -25.15 -11.73
CA LYS A 968 -4.73 -24.53 -13.05
C LYS A 968 -4.34 -25.58 -14.09
N SER A 969 -5.31 -26.26 -14.68
CA SER A 969 -5.16 -26.89 -15.99
C SER A 969 -5.96 -26.08 -17.00
N SER A 970 -5.24 -25.49 -17.93
CA SER A 970 -5.76 -24.87 -19.14
C SER A 970 -6.45 -25.92 -20.03
N ALA A 971 -7.78 -25.89 -20.09
CA ALA A 971 -8.54 -26.48 -21.19
C ALA A 971 -9.88 -25.76 -21.32
N ALA A 972 -10.12 -25.21 -22.52
CA ALA A 972 -11.34 -24.54 -22.90
C ALA A 972 -12.57 -25.43 -22.70
N SER A 973 -13.63 -24.89 -22.08
CA SER A 973 -14.99 -25.35 -22.37
C SER A 973 -15.98 -24.19 -22.21
N ILE A 974 -16.60 -23.85 -23.33
CA ILE A 974 -17.75 -22.96 -23.42
C ILE A 974 -18.87 -23.57 -22.58
N LYS A 975 -19.36 -22.85 -21.57
CA LYS A 975 -20.55 -23.24 -20.80
C LYS A 975 -21.53 -22.08 -20.73
N SER A 976 -22.72 -22.34 -21.26
CA SER A 976 -23.88 -21.46 -21.32
C SER A 976 -24.34 -20.97 -19.94
N THR A 977 -24.58 -19.67 -19.83
CA THR A 977 -25.00 -18.89 -18.65
C THR A 977 -26.39 -19.25 -18.06
N ALA A 978 -27.14 -20.16 -18.70
CA ALA A 978 -28.46 -20.58 -18.22
C ALA A 978 -28.42 -21.70 -17.15
N ALA A 979 -27.41 -22.58 -17.17
CA ALA A 979 -27.32 -23.71 -16.24
C ALA A 979 -26.77 -23.33 -14.85
N SER A 980 -26.02 -22.22 -14.75
CA SER A 980 -25.52 -21.69 -13.47
C SER A 980 -26.66 -21.11 -12.63
N LYS A 981 -27.55 -20.30 -13.23
CA LYS A 981 -28.71 -19.73 -12.53
C LYS A 981 -29.68 -20.79 -11.99
N ALA A 982 -29.85 -21.93 -12.68
CA ALA A 982 -30.70 -23.03 -12.23
C ALA A 982 -30.08 -23.84 -11.07
N ARG A 983 -28.74 -23.99 -11.03
CA ARG A 983 -28.02 -24.62 -9.90
C ARG A 983 -27.88 -23.67 -8.71
N GLU A 984 -27.76 -22.38 -8.98
CA GLU A 984 -27.67 -21.31 -7.98
C GLU A 984 -29.02 -21.05 -7.31
N SER A 985 -30.13 -21.08 -8.06
CA SER A 985 -31.48 -21.05 -7.50
C SER A 985 -31.83 -22.32 -6.71
N LYS A 986 -31.33 -23.51 -7.10
CA LYS A 986 -31.42 -24.75 -6.29
C LYS A 986 -30.55 -24.72 -5.03
N ARG A 987 -29.39 -24.03 -5.07
CA ARG A 987 -28.53 -23.80 -3.89
C ARG A 987 -29.14 -22.76 -2.95
N GLN A 988 -29.77 -21.71 -3.46
CA GLN A 988 -30.50 -20.72 -2.68
C GLN A 988 -31.78 -21.31 -2.04
N ARG A 989 -32.54 -22.16 -2.75
CA ARG A 989 -33.71 -22.87 -2.21
C ARG A 989 -33.40 -23.88 -1.08
N ASN A 990 -32.14 -24.28 -0.94
CA ASN A 990 -31.70 -25.23 0.10
C ASN A 990 -30.87 -24.57 1.22
N ARG A 991 -30.70 -23.23 1.22
CA ARG A 991 -30.13 -22.51 2.37
C ARG A 991 -31.04 -22.71 3.59
N GLY A 992 -30.45 -23.12 4.71
CA GLY A 992 -31.15 -23.31 5.99
C GLY A 992 -31.54 -24.75 6.35
N LYS A 993 -31.39 -25.74 5.46
CA LYS A 993 -31.59 -27.15 5.84
C LYS A 993 -30.29 -27.77 6.35
N ILE A 994 -30.21 -28.04 7.66
CA ILE A 994 -29.10 -28.76 8.28
C ILE A 994 -29.06 -30.18 7.72
N ARG A 995 -28.04 -30.49 6.91
CA ARG A 995 -27.76 -31.84 6.41
C ARG A 995 -26.44 -32.31 7.01
N PRO A 996 -26.46 -33.28 7.95
CA PRO A 996 -25.26 -33.89 8.49
C PRO A 996 -24.38 -34.42 7.35
N GLY A 997 -23.10 -34.06 7.32
CA GLY A 997 -22.19 -34.48 6.25
C GLY A 997 -21.95 -33.46 5.14
N SER A 998 -22.73 -32.36 5.07
CA SER A 998 -22.72 -31.46 3.91
C SER A 998 -21.69 -30.32 4.04
N PRO A 999 -21.22 -29.74 2.91
CA PRO A 999 -20.20 -28.68 2.93
C PRO A 999 -20.64 -27.40 3.64
N GLY A 1000 -21.96 -27.16 3.69
CA GLY A 1000 -22.58 -26.00 4.33
C GLY A 1000 -23.18 -26.28 5.71
N GLU A 1001 -22.94 -27.48 6.29
CA GLU A 1001 -23.49 -27.87 7.60
C GLU A 1001 -23.11 -26.87 8.70
N GLU A 1002 -21.85 -26.40 8.69
CA GLU A 1002 -21.31 -25.46 9.68
C GLU A 1002 -22.09 -24.13 9.68
N MET A 1003 -22.30 -23.52 8.51
CA MET A 1003 -23.04 -22.25 8.40
C MET A 1003 -24.53 -22.45 8.64
N ALA A 1004 -25.11 -23.58 8.20
CA ALA A 1004 -26.51 -23.89 8.44
C ALA A 1004 -26.82 -24.06 9.94
N LEU A 1005 -25.88 -24.58 10.74
CA LEU A 1005 -26.00 -24.68 12.19
C LEU A 1005 -25.99 -23.30 12.87
N VAL A 1006 -25.11 -22.39 12.41
CA VAL A 1006 -25.06 -21.01 12.93
C VAL A 1006 -26.32 -20.23 12.57
N ASP A 1007 -26.78 -20.32 11.32
CA ASP A 1007 -28.03 -19.69 10.87
C ASP A 1007 -29.24 -20.23 11.65
N HIS A 1008 -29.25 -21.53 11.98
CA HIS A 1008 -30.30 -22.13 12.81
C HIS A 1008 -30.27 -21.60 14.24
N LEU A 1009 -29.09 -21.49 14.87
CA LEU A 1009 -28.93 -20.88 16.20
C LEU A 1009 -29.39 -19.42 16.22
N LYS A 1010 -29.15 -18.65 15.15
CA LYS A 1010 -29.67 -17.28 14.95
C LYS A 1010 -31.20 -17.26 14.84
N GLY A 1011 -31.78 -18.21 14.09
CA GLY A 1011 -33.22 -18.37 13.92
C GLY A 1011 -33.99 -18.78 15.18
N MET A 1012 -33.31 -19.31 16.21
CA MET A 1012 -33.90 -19.67 17.51
C MET A 1012 -34.05 -18.47 18.47
N SER A 1013 -33.71 -17.25 18.05
CA SER A 1013 -33.88 -16.05 18.87
C SER A 1013 -35.35 -15.72 19.10
N LEU A 1014 -35.66 -15.11 20.25
CA LEU A 1014 -37.00 -14.60 20.54
C LEU A 1014 -37.33 -13.44 19.61
N THR A 1015 -38.41 -13.58 18.83
CA THR A 1015 -38.93 -12.51 17.97
C THR A 1015 -39.47 -11.35 18.79
N VAL A 1016 -39.58 -10.17 18.19
CA VAL A 1016 -40.08 -8.96 18.88
C VAL A 1016 -41.51 -9.18 19.40
N GLY A 1017 -42.38 -9.83 18.62
CA GLY A 1017 -43.73 -10.19 19.04
C GLY A 1017 -43.74 -11.16 20.23
N ALA A 1018 -42.94 -12.23 20.19
CA ALA A 1018 -42.86 -13.18 21.30
C ALA A 1018 -42.35 -12.54 22.60
N LYS A 1019 -41.45 -11.55 22.52
CA LYS A 1019 -40.99 -10.77 23.69
C LYS A 1019 -42.11 -9.90 24.27
N GLN A 1020 -42.94 -9.29 23.43
CA GLN A 1020 -44.09 -8.49 23.88
C GLN A 1020 -45.16 -9.37 24.52
N GLU A 1021 -45.50 -10.51 23.90
CA GLU A 1021 -46.42 -11.51 24.45
C GLU A 1021 -45.92 -12.06 25.79
N LEU A 1022 -44.64 -12.42 25.88
CA LEU A 1022 -44.01 -12.92 27.11
C LEU A 1022 -44.07 -11.87 28.23
N LYS A 1023 -43.82 -10.60 27.92
CA LYS A 1023 -43.95 -9.49 28.86
C LYS A 1023 -45.37 -9.35 29.37
N SER A 1024 -46.35 -9.29 28.46
CA SER A 1024 -47.77 -9.16 28.81
C SER A 1024 -48.23 -10.32 29.70
N LEU A 1025 -47.84 -11.56 29.35
CA LEU A 1025 -48.19 -12.74 30.15
C LEU A 1025 -47.56 -12.74 31.54
N VAL A 1026 -46.28 -12.36 31.67
CA VAL A 1026 -45.61 -12.27 32.99
C VAL A 1026 -46.27 -11.20 33.87
N VAL A 1027 -46.60 -10.04 33.31
CA VAL A 1027 -47.33 -8.97 34.03
C VAL A 1027 -48.72 -9.46 34.43
N PHE A 1028 -49.42 -10.14 33.52
CA PHE A 1028 -50.75 -10.69 33.77
C PHE A 1028 -50.79 -11.72 34.90
N LEU A 1029 -49.84 -12.66 34.92
CA LEU A 1029 -49.73 -13.65 36.00
C LEU A 1029 -49.43 -13.02 37.36
N VAL A 1030 -48.64 -11.94 37.39
CA VAL A 1030 -48.40 -11.16 38.61
C VAL A 1030 -49.69 -10.48 39.08
N MET A 1031 -50.48 -9.89 38.18
CA MET A 1031 -51.78 -9.30 38.53
C MET A 1031 -52.76 -10.33 39.11
N LEU A 1032 -52.71 -11.58 38.66
CA LEU A 1032 -53.54 -12.68 39.17
C LEU A 1032 -53.05 -13.29 40.49
N GLY A 1033 -51.92 -12.82 41.05
CA GLY A 1033 -51.31 -13.35 42.27
C GLY A 1033 -50.50 -14.64 42.08
N GLU A 1034 -50.30 -15.11 40.84
CA GLU A 1034 -49.58 -16.33 40.50
C GLU A 1034 -48.07 -16.06 40.35
N VAL A 1035 -47.48 -15.51 41.42
CA VAL A 1035 -46.12 -14.95 41.45
C VAL A 1035 -45.04 -16.01 41.17
N ASP A 1036 -45.22 -17.24 41.66
CA ASP A 1036 -44.23 -18.30 41.50
C ASP A 1036 -44.16 -18.82 40.06
N THR A 1037 -45.31 -18.94 39.39
CA THR A 1037 -45.39 -19.31 37.97
C THR A 1037 -44.79 -18.22 37.09
N ALA A 1038 -45.07 -16.95 37.39
CA ALA A 1038 -44.50 -15.80 36.69
C ALA A 1038 -42.97 -15.72 36.83
N ARG A 1039 -42.44 -15.91 38.05
CA ARG A 1039 -41.00 -15.95 38.32
C ARG A 1039 -40.31 -17.08 37.53
N LYS A 1040 -40.88 -18.29 37.60
CA LYS A 1040 -40.36 -19.46 36.89
C LYS A 1040 -40.36 -19.28 35.37
N LEU A 1041 -41.39 -18.65 34.80
CA LEU A 1041 -41.47 -18.32 33.38
C LEU A 1041 -40.37 -17.32 32.98
N GLN A 1042 -40.18 -16.26 33.76
CA GLN A 1042 -39.14 -15.26 33.52
C GLN A 1042 -37.74 -15.86 33.60
N ASP A 1043 -37.42 -16.64 34.64
CA ASP A 1043 -36.11 -17.26 34.83
C ASP A 1043 -35.77 -18.23 33.69
N THR A 1044 -36.76 -19.02 33.26
CA THR A 1044 -36.58 -20.00 32.18
C THR A 1044 -36.37 -19.29 30.84
N GLY A 1045 -37.14 -18.26 30.54
CA GLY A 1045 -36.98 -17.45 29.31
C GLY A 1045 -35.65 -16.68 29.27
N GLU A 1046 -35.21 -16.15 30.41
CA GLU A 1046 -33.92 -15.45 30.53
C GLU A 1046 -32.76 -16.42 30.29
N THR A 1047 -32.79 -17.59 30.92
CA THR A 1047 -31.75 -18.61 30.76
C THR A 1047 -31.65 -19.08 29.32
N PHE A 1048 -32.79 -19.28 28.65
CA PHE A 1048 -32.84 -19.63 27.23
C PHE A 1048 -32.21 -18.55 26.34
N GLN A 1049 -32.64 -17.28 26.48
CA GLN A 1049 -32.15 -16.19 25.64
C GLN A 1049 -30.65 -15.92 25.87
N LEU A 1050 -30.16 -15.97 27.12
CA LEU A 1050 -28.73 -15.81 27.43
C LEU A 1050 -27.89 -16.94 26.80
N SER A 1051 -28.35 -18.18 26.92
CA SER A 1051 -27.65 -19.34 26.35
C SER A 1051 -27.61 -19.29 24.83
N GLN A 1052 -28.69 -18.84 24.19
CA GLN A 1052 -28.76 -18.67 22.74
C GLN A 1052 -27.82 -17.57 22.23
N MET A 1053 -27.78 -16.41 22.90
CA MET A 1053 -26.85 -15.32 22.55
C MET A 1053 -25.38 -15.74 22.75
N ALA A 1054 -25.09 -16.45 23.84
CA ALA A 1054 -23.75 -16.99 24.10
C ALA A 1054 -23.30 -18.00 23.03
N ALA A 1055 -24.20 -18.89 22.58
CA ALA A 1055 -23.91 -19.85 21.52
C ALA A 1055 -23.52 -19.18 20.20
N ILE A 1056 -24.23 -18.12 19.81
CA ILE A 1056 -23.94 -17.38 18.58
C ILE A 1056 -22.59 -16.67 18.68
N LYS A 1057 -22.34 -15.97 19.79
CA LYS A 1057 -21.09 -15.24 19.98
C LYS A 1057 -19.89 -16.18 19.95
N LEU A 1058 -20.00 -17.34 20.60
CA LEU A 1058 -18.97 -18.39 20.56
C LEU A 1058 -18.77 -18.93 19.13
N ALA A 1059 -19.85 -19.14 18.37
CA ALA A 1059 -19.74 -19.58 16.98
C ALA A 1059 -19.07 -18.53 16.07
N GLU A 1060 -19.40 -17.24 16.23
CA GLU A 1060 -18.82 -16.14 15.47
C GLU A 1060 -17.33 -15.92 15.79
N ASP A 1061 -16.94 -15.95 17.06
CA ASP A 1061 -15.55 -15.80 17.48
C ASP A 1061 -14.69 -16.99 17.01
N THR A 1062 -15.23 -18.20 17.09
CA THR A 1062 -14.51 -19.38 16.60
C THR A 1062 -14.39 -19.38 15.08
N MET A 1063 -15.29 -18.72 14.33
CA MET A 1063 -15.29 -18.69 12.86
C MET A 1063 -14.01 -18.15 12.22
N SER A 1064 -13.36 -17.19 12.86
CA SER A 1064 -12.16 -16.52 12.35
C SER A 1064 -10.83 -17.14 12.82
N ILE A 1065 -10.87 -18.16 13.69
CA ILE A 1065 -9.69 -18.74 14.34
C ILE A 1065 -9.48 -20.19 13.88
N ASP A 1066 -8.22 -20.53 13.55
CA ASP A 1066 -7.79 -21.85 13.06
C ASP A 1066 -7.47 -22.86 14.20
N ILE A 1067 -7.68 -22.48 15.46
CA ILE A 1067 -7.40 -23.28 16.65
C ILE A 1067 -8.59 -23.18 17.61
N ILE A 1068 -9.19 -24.33 17.96
CA ILE A 1068 -10.19 -24.40 19.02
C ILE A 1068 -9.48 -24.76 20.32
N ASN A 1069 -9.45 -23.82 21.27
CA ASN A 1069 -9.04 -24.08 22.65
C ASN A 1069 -10.27 -24.43 23.50
N GLU A 1070 -10.37 -25.68 23.97
CA GLU A 1070 -11.51 -26.19 24.76
C GLU A 1070 -11.70 -25.46 26.11
N HIS A 1071 -10.64 -24.87 26.67
CA HIS A 1071 -10.72 -24.09 27.92
C HIS A 1071 -11.11 -22.62 27.69
N ALA A 1072 -10.78 -22.06 26.53
CA ALA A 1072 -11.12 -20.68 26.19
C ALA A 1072 -12.54 -20.55 25.60
N HIS A 1073 -12.95 -21.52 24.78
CA HIS A 1073 -14.22 -21.51 24.05
C HIS A 1073 -15.27 -22.42 24.72
N ASN A 1074 -15.56 -22.16 26.00
CA ASN A 1074 -16.61 -22.84 26.77
C ASN A 1074 -17.86 -21.96 26.89
N MET A 1075 -19.03 -22.57 26.73
CA MET A 1075 -20.35 -21.94 26.84
C MET A 1075 -20.54 -21.16 28.15
N GLU A 1076 -20.11 -21.71 29.29
CA GLU A 1076 -20.29 -21.07 30.60
C GLU A 1076 -19.60 -19.70 30.69
N ARG A 1077 -18.41 -19.59 30.09
CA ARG A 1077 -17.65 -18.34 30.03
C ARG A 1077 -18.32 -17.33 29.10
N TYR A 1078 -18.83 -17.79 27.96
CA TYR A 1078 -19.54 -16.93 27.01
C TYR A 1078 -20.88 -16.43 27.56
N VAL A 1079 -21.58 -17.24 28.36
CA VAL A 1079 -22.78 -16.79 29.11
C VAL A 1079 -22.42 -15.68 30.09
N GLN A 1080 -21.30 -15.78 30.81
CA GLN A 1080 -20.84 -14.71 31.70
C GLN A 1080 -20.49 -13.41 30.95
N ILE A 1081 -19.80 -13.52 29.81
CA ILE A 1081 -19.44 -12.38 28.95
C ILE A 1081 -20.72 -11.67 28.47
N VAL A 1082 -21.65 -12.43 27.89
CA VAL A 1082 -22.92 -11.88 27.40
C VAL A 1082 -23.74 -11.27 28.54
N LYS A 1083 -23.73 -11.89 29.73
CA LYS A 1083 -24.41 -11.37 30.92
C LYS A 1083 -23.82 -10.03 31.38
N LEU A 1084 -22.50 -9.83 31.27
CA LEU A 1084 -21.82 -8.57 31.62
C LEU A 1084 -22.12 -7.47 30.59
N GLU A 1085 -22.09 -7.81 29.30
CA GLU A 1085 -22.35 -6.87 28.19
C GLU A 1085 -23.83 -6.45 28.10
N SER A 1086 -24.75 -7.32 28.52
CA SER A 1086 -26.19 -7.11 28.36
C SER A 1086 -26.85 -6.34 29.50
N GLN A 1087 -26.12 -5.89 30.52
CA GLN A 1087 -26.69 -5.20 31.70
C GLN A 1087 -27.45 -3.90 31.35
N ASN A 1088 -27.20 -3.30 30.18
CA ASN A 1088 -27.87 -2.08 29.71
C ASN A 1088 -28.56 -2.23 28.33
N SER A 1089 -28.84 -3.45 27.87
CA SER A 1089 -29.37 -3.69 26.52
C SER A 1089 -30.90 -3.79 26.45
N GLU A 1090 -31.51 -3.20 25.42
CA GLU A 1090 -32.94 -3.38 25.05
C GLU A 1090 -33.34 -4.84 24.81
N ALA A 1091 -32.35 -5.74 24.66
CA ALA A 1091 -32.55 -7.17 24.39
C ALA A 1091 -33.45 -7.88 25.41
N PHE A 1092 -33.51 -7.39 26.65
CA PHE A 1092 -34.28 -7.96 27.78
C PHE A 1092 -35.42 -7.06 28.28
N SER A 1093 -35.91 -6.15 27.45
CA SER A 1093 -37.01 -5.21 27.75
C SER A 1093 -38.35 -5.85 28.17
N TRP A 1094 -38.47 -7.17 28.06
CA TRP A 1094 -39.63 -7.97 28.45
C TRP A 1094 -39.61 -8.41 29.93
N ARG A 1095 -38.48 -8.30 30.64
CA ARG A 1095 -38.39 -8.69 32.05
C ARG A 1095 -39.23 -7.79 32.95
N SER A 1096 -39.94 -8.39 33.90
CA SER A 1096 -40.54 -7.65 35.00
C SER A 1096 -39.46 -7.30 36.03
N LYS A 1097 -39.34 -6.00 36.32
CA LYS A 1097 -38.41 -5.50 37.36
C LYS A 1097 -38.77 -5.99 38.76
N VAL A 1098 -39.99 -6.48 38.96
CA VAL A 1098 -40.48 -7.03 40.23
C VAL A 1098 -39.69 -8.26 40.69
N PHE A 1099 -39.08 -9.00 39.76
CA PHE A 1099 -38.33 -10.23 40.03
C PHE A 1099 -36.81 -10.08 39.96
N LEU A 1100 -36.30 -8.89 39.62
CA LEU A 1100 -34.86 -8.65 39.60
C LEU A 1100 -34.36 -8.45 41.04
N SER A 1101 -33.31 -9.17 41.43
CA SER A 1101 -32.57 -8.84 42.65
C SER A 1101 -31.95 -7.43 42.48
N PRO A 1102 -32.01 -6.56 43.51
CA PRO A 1102 -31.47 -5.20 43.43
C PRO A 1102 -29.97 -5.16 43.13
#